data_AF-V9IRJ6-F1
#
_entry.id   AF-V9IRJ6-F1
#
_cell.length_a   1.000
_cell.length_b   1.000
_cell.length_c   1.000
_cell.angle_alpha   90.00
_cell.angle_beta   90.00
_cell.angle_gamma   90.00
#
_symmetry.space_group_name_H-M   'P 1'
#
loop_
_entity.id
_entity.type
_entity.pdbx_description
1 polymer ?
#
loop_
_entity_poly.entity_id
_entity_poly.type
_entity_poly.pdbx_seq_one_letter_code
_entity_poly.pdbx_strand_id
1 'polypeptide(L)'
;MKKKMLSLALSAVLAAGLLPGTGQAFTGEVPLGAGSYSTVLPAGAADVQAQIYKTGNVTGKMPTNDWWSSLAWVQYSEAQYPHPLAVKNQSDGFRIYNPSGRITANSSCVCGWINDIHDFTVGHTGSGTFPDAKVDGFSDWFVKAQYQNGASSMNVSYGHGSPYVYFNFGGGNPQLKFYTPPTVWSGSAGSSVLGITIEGAHYGLFGPTGSTWSGIGTNTLTNALNGKTYFSIAALPDNTAATLNKFKQYAYSHVTDTKISYGYNAAAGEVTTTFNYTTSAKEGTQTGTIFALYPHQWKNSSQALLPYTYNSVRGTMKTGEGASFTTRMKFTGVLPALPDKGTYNKTTLGGYINEEEALAYTGGTDTYWLGKRLGKLATLAPIADQVGDSTASAKFRSEIKSRLQDWFKASDASGHLKGSNVFYYNNNWGTLIGYPASFGSDGELNDHHFHYGYYIKAAAEIARTDKAWAQSWGPMVELLVRDIANWNRSDTMFPFLRNFDPYAGHSWASGHARFGDGNNNESSSEAMNAWAGLILWGEATGNTTIRDLGVYLYTTEMNAINDYWFDVQDNTHPAAYTPSVVTMIWGGKGANATWFTANPEQVHGINWLPITAGHLYLTHYPSYAAKNYNALVSENGGTNWDIWRDLIWMYRAISSPADAKNQFAAGVGSMATGGAEGSGGPETGNSKANAYHWIYNLDAMGNADPAITANSPTAAVFNKGGVKTYVAYNFSNSAKTVTFSDGTSVSVPANSFNTGNGGGTGGGDTVAPSAPSGLVSTGKTSSSVSLSWSASTDNVGVTGYTVSYGGGRLNQGCGGQRLGGQQRRDGDHRQRRRRRCDHDAGLYGERDEDECDAGEDRVHADRERAVCGRSLHRERRPAAQLPHDEERLDVGAAGRRPQRRQRAQVLVHVREVRPAVRFAAVHVHALRGTVTSRGWTE
;
A
#
# COMPACT_ATOMS: atom_id res chain seq x y z
N MET A 1 36.03 60.64 31.62
CA MET A 1 37.14 60.07 32.44
C MET A 1 37.35 58.63 31.94
N LYS A 2 38.50 58.25 31.36
CA LYS A 2 39.79 57.86 32.00
C LYS A 2 39.76 56.51 32.75
N LYS A 3 40.09 55.43 32.03
CA LYS A 3 40.70 54.15 32.51
C LYS A 3 39.78 53.27 33.40
N LYS A 4 40.02 51.96 33.60
CA LYS A 4 41.25 51.14 33.43
C LYS A 4 40.89 49.66 33.18
N MET A 5 41.74 48.91 32.47
CA MET A 5 41.76 47.42 32.51
C MET A 5 42.63 46.95 33.69
N LEU A 6 42.31 45.80 34.33
CA LEU A 6 43.21 44.64 34.55
C LEU A 6 42.63 43.57 35.51
N SER A 7 42.85 42.29 35.20
CA SER A 7 43.35 41.15 36.05
C SER A 7 43.17 41.15 37.59
N LEU A 8 43.00 40.03 38.32
CA LEU A 8 42.90 38.58 38.00
C LEU A 8 42.36 37.79 39.22
N ALA A 9 41.93 36.55 38.98
CA ALA A 9 42.09 35.36 39.84
C ALA A 9 41.40 35.19 41.21
N LEU A 10 41.19 33.90 41.51
CA LEU A 10 41.17 33.23 42.83
C LEU A 10 39.86 33.14 43.64
N SER A 11 38.96 32.26 43.20
CA SER A 11 38.23 31.33 44.09
C SER A 11 37.81 30.10 43.30
N ALA A 12 38.45 28.96 43.57
CA ALA A 12 38.17 27.66 42.97
C ALA A 12 38.33 26.58 44.06
N VAL A 13 37.80 25.36 43.82
CA VAL A 13 37.74 24.22 44.77
C VAL A 13 36.72 24.51 45.90
N LEU A 14 35.71 23.66 46.19
CA LEU A 14 35.59 22.21 46.05
C LEU A 14 34.13 21.79 45.70
N ALA A 15 33.89 21.22 44.52
CA ALA A 15 32.60 20.58 44.17
C ALA A 15 32.76 19.51 43.07
N ALA A 16 33.75 18.61 43.22
CA ALA A 16 33.99 17.50 42.29
C ALA A 16 32.95 16.37 42.48
N GLY A 17 31.67 16.68 42.31
CA GLY A 17 30.56 15.74 42.40
C GLY A 17 30.44 14.89 41.14
N LEU A 18 31.17 13.78 41.11
CA LEU A 18 30.92 12.58 40.28
C LEU A 18 30.19 12.85 38.94
N LEU A 19 30.91 13.39 37.95
CA LEU A 19 30.60 13.05 36.57
C LEU A 19 30.78 11.53 36.43
N PRO A 20 29.78 10.77 35.98
CA PRO A 20 30.01 9.40 35.54
C PRO A 20 31.06 9.45 34.44
N GLY A 21 32.12 8.64 34.55
CA GLY A 21 33.14 8.57 33.53
C GLY A 21 32.48 8.15 32.21
N THR A 22 32.43 9.06 31.23
CA THR A 22 31.95 8.73 29.89
C THR A 22 32.90 7.69 29.33
N GLY A 23 32.45 6.43 29.29
CA GLY A 23 33.22 5.32 28.77
C GLY A 23 33.81 5.68 27.41
N GLN A 24 35.11 5.45 27.24
CA GLN A 24 35.80 5.84 26.02
C GLN A 24 35.21 5.02 24.86
N ALA A 25 34.52 5.71 23.94
CA ALA A 25 33.82 5.09 22.83
C ALA A 25 34.72 4.12 22.08
N PHE A 26 34.23 2.90 21.83
CA PHE A 26 35.01 1.85 21.17
C PHE A 26 35.49 2.30 19.79
N THR A 27 36.69 1.85 19.41
CA THR A 27 37.26 2.12 18.08
C THR A 27 36.34 1.54 17.00
N GLY A 28 35.62 2.42 16.30
CA GLY A 28 34.62 2.06 15.30
C GLY A 28 33.22 2.63 15.57
N GLU A 29 32.96 3.23 16.74
CA GLU A 29 31.73 3.99 16.97
C GLU A 29 31.73 5.29 16.14
N VAL A 30 30.62 5.57 15.46
CA VAL A 30 30.40 6.84 14.75
C VAL A 30 29.22 7.59 15.38
N PRO A 31 29.46 8.64 16.18
CA PRO A 31 28.41 9.49 16.75
C PRO A 31 27.56 10.20 15.70
N LEU A 32 26.25 10.23 15.90
CA LEU A 32 25.29 10.87 15.00
C LEU A 32 24.09 11.42 15.79
N GLY A 33 24.10 12.74 16.03
CA GLY A 33 23.18 13.38 16.98
C GLY A 33 23.51 12.96 18.42
N ALA A 34 22.49 12.58 19.19
CA ALA A 34 22.65 11.93 20.50
C ALA A 34 22.92 10.41 20.40
N GLY A 35 22.80 9.83 19.19
CA GLY A 35 23.00 8.42 18.91
C GLY A 35 24.36 8.10 18.29
N SER A 36 24.50 6.85 17.83
CA SER A 36 25.64 6.36 17.04
C SER A 36 25.34 5.05 16.34
N TYR A 37 26.12 4.75 15.30
CA TYR A 37 26.19 3.43 14.67
C TYR A 37 27.60 2.85 14.78
N SER A 38 27.74 1.54 14.59
CA SER A 38 29.03 0.85 14.58
C SER A 38 29.59 0.69 13.17
N THR A 39 30.91 0.79 13.02
CA THR A 39 31.66 0.32 11.84
C THR A 39 32.44 -0.97 12.11
N VAL A 40 32.27 -1.56 13.31
CA VAL A 40 32.74 -2.89 13.70
C VAL A 40 31.53 -3.82 13.83
N LEU A 41 31.60 -5.00 13.21
CA LEU A 41 30.53 -5.99 13.27
C LEU A 41 30.39 -6.53 14.72
N PRO A 42 29.17 -6.61 15.29
CA PRO A 42 28.96 -7.21 16.61
C PRO A 42 29.45 -8.66 16.68
N ALA A 43 30.03 -9.05 17.81
CA ALA A 43 30.62 -10.37 17.97
C ALA A 43 29.57 -11.48 17.85
N GLY A 44 29.72 -12.36 16.86
CA GLY A 44 28.79 -13.46 16.58
C GLY A 44 27.65 -13.13 15.61
N ALA A 45 27.54 -11.90 15.11
CA ALA A 45 26.65 -11.58 14.01
C ALA A 45 27.16 -12.19 12.68
N ALA A 46 26.22 -12.51 11.78
CA ALA A 46 26.54 -12.70 10.36
C ALA A 46 26.84 -11.34 9.70
N ASP A 47 27.22 -11.34 8.43
CA ASP A 47 27.34 -10.11 7.62
C ASP A 47 27.08 -10.47 6.15
N VAL A 48 26.74 -9.47 5.34
CA VAL A 48 26.57 -9.65 3.90
C VAL A 48 27.90 -10.01 3.23
N GLN A 49 27.85 -10.86 2.21
CA GLN A 49 29.04 -11.41 1.55
C GLN A 49 30.06 -10.33 1.11
N ALA A 50 31.36 -10.64 1.23
CA ALA A 50 32.43 -9.74 0.80
C ALA A 50 32.52 -9.58 -0.74
N GLN A 51 32.13 -10.61 -1.51
CA GLN A 51 32.26 -10.61 -2.97
C GLN A 51 31.12 -9.81 -3.63
N ILE A 52 31.50 -8.83 -4.47
CA ILE A 52 30.57 -8.11 -5.36
C ILE A 52 31.06 -8.27 -6.80
N TYR A 53 30.21 -8.80 -7.68
CA TYR A 53 30.51 -9.01 -9.10
C TYR A 53 30.35 -7.71 -9.89
N LYS A 54 31.28 -6.78 -9.70
CA LYS A 54 31.33 -5.48 -10.38
C LYS A 54 32.69 -5.18 -11.00
N THR A 55 32.72 -4.36 -12.05
CA THR A 55 33.97 -3.86 -12.65
C THR A 55 34.46 -2.60 -11.93
N GLY A 56 35.68 -2.15 -12.26
CA GLY A 56 36.24 -0.90 -11.74
C GLY A 56 35.48 0.37 -12.16
N ASN A 57 34.55 0.29 -13.12
CA ASN A 57 33.70 1.42 -13.51
C ASN A 57 32.62 1.74 -12.46
N VAL A 58 32.27 0.78 -11.59
CA VAL A 58 31.24 0.94 -10.56
C VAL A 58 31.87 1.44 -9.25
N THR A 59 32.08 2.75 -9.18
CA THR A 59 32.76 3.44 -8.06
C THR A 59 31.85 3.73 -6.86
N GLY A 60 30.54 3.84 -7.07
CA GLY A 60 29.55 4.10 -6.02
C GLY A 60 29.28 2.88 -5.12
N LYS A 61 28.41 3.09 -4.14
CA LYS A 61 27.79 2.01 -3.35
C LYS A 61 26.89 1.15 -4.22
N MET A 62 26.78 -0.13 -3.86
CA MET A 62 26.14 -1.11 -4.73
C MET A 62 24.63 -1.14 -4.48
N PRO A 63 23.79 -0.98 -5.52
CA PRO A 63 22.36 -1.25 -5.42
C PRO A 63 22.11 -2.70 -5.04
N THR A 64 21.12 -2.87 -4.17
CA THR A 64 20.51 -4.11 -3.72
C THR A 64 19.00 -3.93 -3.82
N ASN A 65 18.21 -5.00 -3.71
CA ASN A 65 16.74 -4.89 -3.73
C ASN A 65 16.22 -4.34 -5.07
N ASP A 66 16.76 -4.85 -6.19
CA ASP A 66 16.44 -4.44 -7.56
C ASP A 66 16.18 -5.68 -8.45
N TRP A 67 15.53 -5.53 -9.60
CA TRP A 67 15.15 -6.63 -10.50
C TRP A 67 16.36 -7.34 -11.14
N TRP A 68 17.53 -6.67 -11.15
CA TRP A 68 18.80 -7.17 -11.68
C TRP A 68 19.84 -7.53 -10.62
N SER A 69 19.54 -7.39 -9.31
CA SER A 69 20.55 -7.49 -8.25
C SER A 69 21.41 -8.76 -8.32
N SER A 70 20.86 -9.89 -8.79
CA SER A 70 21.62 -11.15 -8.90
C SER A 70 22.94 -11.05 -9.68
N LEU A 71 23.04 -10.13 -10.66
CA LEU A 71 24.28 -9.86 -11.42
C LEU A 71 25.40 -9.24 -10.56
N ALA A 72 25.08 -8.61 -9.43
CA ALA A 72 26.06 -8.14 -8.46
C ALA A 72 26.45 -9.21 -7.43
N TRP A 73 25.62 -10.24 -7.25
CA TRP A 73 25.71 -11.19 -6.14
C TRP A 73 26.22 -12.59 -6.54
N VAL A 74 26.03 -13.04 -7.78
CA VAL A 74 26.52 -14.36 -8.27
C VAL A 74 27.45 -14.21 -9.49
N GLN A 75 28.15 -15.28 -9.85
CA GLN A 75 29.17 -15.30 -10.91
C GLN A 75 28.66 -14.89 -12.30
N TYR A 76 27.37 -15.05 -12.57
CA TYR A 76 26.72 -14.56 -13.79
C TYR A 76 25.44 -13.82 -13.41
N SER A 77 24.25 -14.37 -13.64
CA SER A 77 23.05 -13.91 -12.93
C SER A 77 22.06 -15.05 -12.73
N GLU A 78 21.10 -14.86 -11.83
CA GLU A 78 19.85 -15.60 -11.92
C GLU A 78 18.96 -15.04 -13.03
N ALA A 79 17.77 -15.60 -13.24
CA ALA A 79 16.82 -15.08 -14.21
C ALA A 79 16.40 -13.65 -13.84
N GLN A 80 16.33 -12.78 -14.85
CA GLN A 80 16.01 -11.36 -14.70
C GLN A 80 14.91 -10.99 -15.70
N TYR A 81 14.06 -10.03 -15.32
CA TYR A 81 12.81 -9.76 -16.05
C TYR A 81 12.71 -8.29 -16.51
N PRO A 82 13.62 -7.80 -17.38
CA PRO A 82 13.53 -6.49 -18.02
C PRO A 82 12.36 -6.45 -19.02
N HIS A 83 11.12 -6.48 -18.51
CA HIS A 83 9.92 -6.57 -19.34
C HIS A 83 9.91 -5.52 -20.47
N PRO A 84 9.54 -5.90 -21.71
CA PRO A 84 8.86 -7.14 -22.08
C PRO A 84 9.73 -8.40 -22.20
N LEU A 85 11.05 -8.32 -21.98
CA LEU A 85 11.96 -9.46 -22.05
C LEU A 85 12.18 -10.15 -20.69
N ALA A 86 12.59 -11.41 -20.75
CA ALA A 86 13.30 -12.10 -19.69
C ALA A 86 14.70 -12.51 -20.18
N VAL A 87 15.70 -12.49 -19.31
CA VAL A 87 17.11 -12.70 -19.66
C VAL A 87 17.84 -13.47 -18.56
N LYS A 88 18.97 -14.12 -18.91
CA LYS A 88 19.89 -14.71 -17.92
C LYS A 88 21.33 -14.59 -18.40
N ASN A 89 22.20 -14.05 -17.55
CA ASN A 89 23.64 -14.00 -17.82
C ASN A 89 24.24 -15.38 -17.51
N GLN A 90 25.05 -15.94 -18.41
CA GLN A 90 25.63 -17.28 -18.28
C GLN A 90 27.04 -17.38 -18.87
N SER A 91 27.74 -18.48 -18.57
CA SER A 91 29.10 -18.71 -19.09
C SER A 91 29.17 -18.74 -20.61
N ASP A 92 28.12 -19.22 -21.30
CA ASP A 92 28.05 -19.30 -22.77
C ASP A 92 27.63 -17.99 -23.47
N GLY A 93 27.18 -16.99 -22.71
CA GLY A 93 26.77 -15.67 -23.20
C GLY A 93 25.52 -15.12 -22.49
N PHE A 94 24.81 -14.22 -23.18
CA PHE A 94 23.61 -13.56 -22.68
C PHE A 94 22.35 -14.22 -23.25
N ARG A 95 21.57 -14.92 -22.42
CA ARG A 95 20.33 -15.60 -22.83
C ARG A 95 19.17 -14.62 -22.91
N ILE A 96 18.38 -14.71 -23.98
CA ILE A 96 17.18 -13.89 -24.21
C ILE A 96 15.96 -14.80 -24.33
N TYR A 97 14.82 -14.34 -23.76
CA TYR A 97 13.50 -14.95 -23.89
C TYR A 97 12.41 -13.87 -23.98
N ASN A 98 11.41 -14.05 -24.85
CA ASN A 98 10.23 -13.19 -24.91
C ASN A 98 9.00 -13.91 -24.34
N PRO A 99 8.59 -13.62 -23.08
CA PRO A 99 7.41 -14.23 -22.47
C PRO A 99 6.07 -13.74 -23.06
N SER A 100 6.01 -12.64 -23.81
CA SER A 100 4.75 -11.95 -24.18
C SER A 100 3.71 -12.82 -24.90
N GLY A 101 4.15 -13.81 -25.69
CA GLY A 101 3.27 -14.76 -26.39
C GLY A 101 3.05 -16.09 -25.66
N ARG A 102 3.63 -16.24 -24.46
CA ARG A 102 3.81 -17.51 -23.74
C ARG A 102 3.44 -17.45 -22.25
N ILE A 103 2.85 -16.34 -21.80
CA ILE A 103 2.38 -16.20 -20.42
C ILE A 103 1.20 -17.14 -20.19
N THR A 104 1.27 -17.90 -19.11
CA THR A 104 0.22 -18.83 -18.67
C THR A 104 -0.38 -18.35 -17.35
N ALA A 105 -1.60 -18.80 -17.03
CA ALA A 105 -2.21 -18.51 -15.74
C ALA A 105 -3.08 -19.68 -15.26
N ASN A 106 -3.17 -19.83 -13.95
CA ASN A 106 -4.00 -20.81 -13.23
C ASN A 106 -4.30 -20.28 -11.81
N SER A 107 -4.91 -21.08 -10.94
CA SER A 107 -5.25 -20.67 -9.57
C SER A 107 -4.05 -20.43 -8.63
N SER A 108 -2.83 -20.78 -9.02
CA SER A 108 -1.61 -20.58 -8.23
C SER A 108 -0.73 -19.45 -8.74
N CYS A 109 -0.71 -19.17 -10.06
CA CYS A 109 0.10 -18.10 -10.63
C CYS A 109 -0.44 -17.45 -11.90
N VAL A 110 0.08 -16.25 -12.18
CA VAL A 110 0.32 -15.74 -13.53
C VAL A 110 1.81 -15.95 -13.80
N CYS A 111 2.16 -16.84 -14.73
CA CYS A 111 3.53 -17.33 -14.94
C CYS A 111 4.09 -16.96 -16.31
N GLY A 112 5.25 -16.30 -16.34
CA GLY A 112 5.97 -15.83 -17.54
C GLY A 112 7.49 -15.99 -17.43
N TRP A 113 7.96 -17.01 -16.71
CA TRP A 113 9.36 -17.26 -16.41
C TRP A 113 10.22 -17.64 -17.64
N ILE A 114 11.54 -17.41 -17.53
CA ILE A 114 12.56 -17.97 -18.43
C ILE A 114 13.12 -19.27 -17.82
N ASN A 115 12.91 -20.39 -18.52
CA ASN A 115 13.48 -21.69 -18.17
C ASN A 115 14.87 -21.88 -18.80
N ASP A 116 15.50 -23.05 -18.62
CA ASP A 116 16.74 -23.37 -19.34
C ASP A 116 16.56 -23.34 -20.86
N ILE A 117 15.39 -23.73 -21.36
CA ILE A 117 14.96 -23.47 -22.74
C ILE A 117 14.54 -22.00 -22.84
N HIS A 118 15.23 -21.28 -23.71
CA HIS A 118 15.11 -19.85 -23.98
C HIS A 118 15.27 -19.62 -25.49
N ASP A 119 14.95 -18.43 -26.00
CA ASP A 119 14.88 -18.19 -27.45
C ASP A 119 16.26 -18.30 -28.13
N PHE A 120 17.31 -17.69 -27.54
CA PHE A 120 18.70 -17.86 -27.97
C PHE A 120 19.73 -17.27 -26.98
N THR A 121 20.96 -17.81 -26.98
CA THR A 121 22.13 -17.18 -26.35
C THR A 121 22.80 -16.24 -27.34
N VAL A 122 23.05 -14.99 -26.96
CA VAL A 122 24.00 -14.09 -27.62
C VAL A 122 25.40 -14.33 -27.05
N GLY A 123 26.25 -15.02 -27.80
CA GLY A 123 27.65 -15.30 -27.48
C GLY A 123 28.64 -14.54 -28.36
N HIS A 124 29.91 -14.92 -28.30
CA HIS A 124 31.04 -14.16 -28.85
C HIS A 124 31.95 -15.04 -29.72
N THR A 125 32.23 -14.69 -30.99
CA THR A 125 33.02 -15.57 -31.89
C THR A 125 34.44 -15.88 -31.40
N GLY A 126 35.07 -14.95 -30.67
CA GLY A 126 36.39 -15.12 -30.08
C GLY A 126 36.41 -15.76 -28.68
N SER A 127 35.28 -16.23 -28.15
CA SER A 127 35.26 -16.93 -26.86
C SER A 127 34.04 -17.83 -26.69
N GLY A 128 34.27 -19.13 -26.53
CA GLY A 128 33.19 -20.10 -26.30
C GLY A 128 32.56 -20.00 -24.91
N THR A 129 33.32 -19.51 -23.92
CA THR A 129 32.88 -19.29 -22.54
C THR A 129 33.55 -18.06 -21.91
N PHE A 130 32.87 -17.43 -20.96
CA PHE A 130 33.39 -16.37 -20.10
C PHE A 130 33.49 -16.86 -18.64
N PRO A 131 34.45 -16.34 -17.85
CA PRO A 131 34.67 -16.76 -16.47
C PRO A 131 33.64 -16.20 -15.48
N ASP A 132 33.02 -15.07 -15.81
CA ASP A 132 31.96 -14.42 -15.05
C ASP A 132 31.21 -13.40 -15.95
N ALA A 133 30.11 -12.86 -15.44
CA ALA A 133 29.52 -11.60 -15.89
C ALA A 133 29.49 -10.64 -14.69
N LYS A 134 29.84 -9.37 -14.92
CA LYS A 134 29.91 -8.34 -13.86
C LYS A 134 29.07 -7.12 -14.18
N VAL A 135 28.58 -6.44 -13.15
CA VAL A 135 27.97 -5.11 -13.27
C VAL A 135 29.06 -4.08 -13.63
N ASP A 136 28.88 -3.41 -14.76
CA ASP A 136 29.82 -2.44 -15.34
C ASP A 136 29.27 -1.01 -15.34
N GLY A 137 28.01 -0.85 -14.93
CA GLY A 137 27.28 0.40 -14.79
C GLY A 137 25.80 0.12 -14.55
N PHE A 138 25.09 1.10 -14.00
CA PHE A 138 23.64 1.06 -13.83
C PHE A 138 23.08 2.49 -13.81
N SER A 139 21.77 2.59 -13.91
CA SER A 139 20.95 3.80 -13.76
C SER A 139 19.54 3.37 -13.35
N ASP A 140 18.60 4.29 -13.15
CA ASP A 140 17.37 4.08 -12.37
C ASP A 140 16.49 2.88 -12.75
N TRP A 141 16.55 2.39 -13.99
CA TRP A 141 15.90 1.13 -14.38
C TRP A 141 16.67 0.36 -15.47
N PHE A 142 17.97 0.63 -15.63
CA PHE A 142 18.85 0.00 -16.63
C PHE A 142 20.16 -0.46 -16.00
N VAL A 143 20.60 -1.66 -16.35
CA VAL A 143 21.88 -2.25 -15.93
C VAL A 143 22.78 -2.52 -17.14
N LYS A 144 24.10 -2.43 -16.93
CA LYS A 144 25.13 -2.82 -17.90
C LYS A 144 25.92 -4.00 -17.37
N ALA A 145 25.88 -5.13 -18.07
CA ALA A 145 26.75 -6.28 -17.85
C ALA A 145 28.06 -6.16 -18.65
N GLN A 146 29.13 -6.78 -18.14
CA GLN A 146 30.40 -6.99 -18.84
C GLN A 146 30.83 -8.45 -18.70
N TYR A 147 31.27 -9.00 -19.81
CA TYR A 147 31.89 -10.31 -19.97
C TYR A 147 33.28 -10.10 -20.55
N GLN A 148 34.32 -10.74 -19.99
CA GLN A 148 35.70 -10.58 -20.46
C GLN A 148 36.47 -11.92 -20.39
N ASN A 149 37.10 -12.33 -21.48
CA ASN A 149 38.02 -13.46 -21.51
C ASN A 149 39.20 -13.16 -22.46
N GLY A 150 40.38 -12.91 -21.90
CA GLY A 150 41.53 -12.42 -22.68
C GLY A 150 41.19 -11.10 -23.38
N ALA A 151 41.39 -11.05 -24.71
CA ALA A 151 41.01 -9.91 -25.54
C ALA A 151 39.52 -9.89 -25.96
N SER A 152 38.79 -10.98 -25.76
CA SER A 152 37.37 -11.11 -26.10
C SER A 152 36.49 -10.45 -25.03
N SER A 153 35.62 -9.54 -25.44
CA SER A 153 34.70 -8.83 -24.53
C SER A 153 33.31 -8.64 -25.12
N MET A 154 32.31 -8.68 -24.24
CA MET A 154 30.93 -8.35 -24.56
C MET A 154 30.35 -7.50 -23.44
N ASN A 155 29.88 -6.30 -23.78
CA ASN A 155 29.11 -5.44 -22.90
C ASN A 155 27.63 -5.47 -23.33
N VAL A 156 26.71 -5.63 -22.38
CA VAL A 156 25.26 -5.72 -22.64
C VAL A 156 24.54 -4.67 -21.78
N SER A 157 23.66 -3.86 -22.36
CA SER A 157 22.84 -2.85 -21.66
C SER A 157 21.36 -3.13 -21.92
N TYR A 158 20.57 -3.23 -20.85
CA TYR A 158 19.16 -3.64 -20.84
C TYR A 158 18.45 -3.11 -19.59
N GLY A 159 17.12 -3.01 -19.63
CA GLY A 159 16.36 -2.43 -18.53
C GLY A 159 14.85 -2.60 -18.64
N HIS A 160 14.14 -2.31 -17.53
CA HIS A 160 12.69 -2.34 -17.49
C HIS A 160 12.06 -1.40 -18.53
N GLY A 161 10.96 -1.84 -19.12
CA GLY A 161 10.26 -1.11 -20.19
C GLY A 161 11.07 -0.98 -21.48
N SER A 162 12.16 -1.74 -21.67
CA SER A 162 12.90 -1.72 -22.93
C SER A 162 12.66 -2.99 -23.74
N PRO A 163 12.08 -2.89 -24.95
CA PRO A 163 12.07 -4.01 -25.88
C PRO A 163 13.46 -4.26 -26.49
N TYR A 164 14.47 -3.42 -26.22
CA TYR A 164 15.81 -3.52 -26.77
C TYR A 164 16.81 -4.16 -25.79
N VAL A 165 17.79 -4.86 -26.37
CA VAL A 165 19.06 -5.18 -25.71
C VAL A 165 20.20 -4.63 -26.56
N TYR A 166 21.06 -3.82 -25.95
CA TYR A 166 22.14 -3.10 -26.64
C TYR A 166 23.49 -3.72 -26.30
N PHE A 167 24.27 -4.09 -27.33
CA PHE A 167 25.56 -4.76 -27.18
C PHE A 167 26.73 -3.90 -27.67
N ASN A 168 27.92 -4.12 -27.09
CA ASN A 168 29.20 -3.73 -27.69
C ASN A 168 30.18 -4.91 -27.54
N PHE A 169 30.92 -5.22 -28.61
CA PHE A 169 31.85 -6.34 -28.74
C PHE A 169 33.29 -5.85 -28.90
N GLY A 170 34.26 -6.60 -28.37
CA GLY A 170 35.70 -6.37 -28.56
C GLY A 170 36.43 -7.70 -28.74
N GLY A 171 37.38 -7.78 -29.68
CA GLY A 171 38.09 -9.03 -29.96
C GLY A 171 37.28 -10.10 -30.72
N GLY A 172 36.05 -9.79 -31.16
CA GLY A 172 35.21 -10.69 -31.93
C GLY A 172 33.87 -10.09 -32.35
N ASN A 173 32.95 -10.94 -32.75
CA ASN A 173 31.63 -10.60 -33.28
C ASN A 173 30.50 -11.28 -32.46
N PRO A 174 29.24 -10.79 -32.53
CA PRO A 174 28.07 -11.49 -32.02
C PRO A 174 27.86 -12.83 -32.73
N GLN A 175 27.64 -13.87 -31.93
CA GLN A 175 27.23 -15.20 -32.39
C GLN A 175 25.99 -15.63 -31.61
N LEU A 176 24.83 -15.62 -32.27
CA LEU A 176 23.55 -16.03 -31.70
C LEU A 176 23.36 -17.54 -31.91
N LYS A 177 23.08 -18.28 -30.83
CA LYS A 177 22.91 -19.74 -30.83
C LYS A 177 21.48 -20.11 -30.43
N PHE A 178 20.84 -20.96 -31.23
CA PHE A 178 19.42 -21.32 -31.12
C PHE A 178 19.24 -22.84 -30.97
N TYR A 179 18.18 -23.28 -30.27
CA TYR A 179 17.83 -24.71 -30.16
C TYR A 179 17.25 -25.28 -31.46
N THR A 180 16.52 -24.47 -32.22
CA THR A 180 15.96 -24.76 -33.55
C THR A 180 16.40 -23.63 -34.51
N PRO A 181 16.58 -23.88 -35.83
CA PRO A 181 16.92 -22.82 -36.78
C PRO A 181 15.82 -21.73 -36.80
N PRO A 182 16.15 -20.45 -36.56
CA PRO A 182 15.16 -19.37 -36.58
C PRO A 182 14.69 -19.09 -38.00
N THR A 183 13.39 -18.82 -38.16
CA THR A 183 12.82 -18.39 -39.45
C THR A 183 13.22 -16.95 -39.73
N VAL A 184 14.17 -16.73 -40.65
CA VAL A 184 14.54 -15.39 -41.14
C VAL A 184 13.51 -14.96 -42.18
N TRP A 185 12.64 -14.02 -41.82
CA TRP A 185 11.55 -13.50 -42.66
C TRP A 185 11.84 -12.12 -43.26
N SER A 186 12.91 -11.46 -42.82
CA SER A 186 13.41 -10.23 -43.46
C SER A 186 14.94 -10.16 -43.42
N GLY A 187 15.53 -9.56 -44.45
CA GLY A 187 16.97 -9.46 -44.63
C GLY A 187 17.59 -10.67 -45.34
N SER A 188 18.92 -10.66 -45.42
CA SER A 188 19.73 -11.66 -46.14
C SER A 188 21.18 -11.63 -45.63
N ALA A 189 22.04 -12.52 -46.12
CA ALA A 189 23.47 -12.53 -45.77
C ALA A 189 24.20 -11.19 -46.04
N GLY A 190 23.74 -10.40 -47.02
CA GLY A 190 24.28 -9.07 -47.34
C GLY A 190 23.56 -7.90 -46.69
N SER A 191 22.59 -8.14 -45.80
CA SER A 191 21.80 -7.10 -45.13
C SER A 191 22.33 -6.85 -43.71
N SER A 192 22.48 -5.59 -43.28
CA SER A 192 22.89 -5.31 -41.89
C SER A 192 21.83 -5.70 -40.86
N VAL A 193 20.55 -5.74 -41.25
CA VAL A 193 19.41 -6.05 -40.37
C VAL A 193 18.72 -7.34 -40.83
N LEU A 194 18.35 -8.19 -39.88
CA LEU A 194 17.43 -9.32 -40.08
C LEU A 194 16.15 -9.13 -39.25
N GLY A 195 15.04 -9.67 -39.76
CA GLY A 195 13.84 -9.97 -38.98
C GLY A 195 13.71 -11.49 -38.82
N ILE A 196 13.59 -11.97 -37.59
CA ILE A 196 13.54 -13.41 -37.28
C ILE A 196 12.31 -13.80 -36.44
N THR A 197 11.92 -15.07 -36.52
CA THR A 197 10.93 -15.71 -35.64
C THR A 197 11.51 -17.02 -35.09
N ILE A 198 11.34 -17.25 -33.80
CA ILE A 198 11.79 -18.45 -33.07
C ILE A 198 10.71 -18.84 -32.05
N GLU A 199 10.22 -20.09 -32.11
CA GLU A 199 9.13 -20.62 -31.24
C GLU A 199 7.95 -19.64 -31.01
N GLY A 200 7.53 -18.94 -32.07
CA GLY A 200 6.45 -17.93 -32.05
C GLY A 200 6.84 -16.50 -31.63
N ALA A 201 8.02 -16.28 -31.04
CA ALA A 201 8.51 -14.94 -30.70
C ALA A 201 9.21 -14.27 -31.89
N HIS A 202 9.00 -12.96 -32.05
CA HIS A 202 9.56 -12.17 -33.15
C HIS A 202 10.68 -11.23 -32.65
N TYR A 203 11.74 -11.10 -33.45
CA TYR A 203 12.87 -10.22 -33.13
C TYR A 203 13.42 -9.49 -34.34
N GLY A 204 13.88 -8.26 -34.12
CA GLY A 204 14.76 -7.52 -35.03
C GLY A 204 16.20 -7.65 -34.56
N LEU A 205 17.11 -7.99 -35.48
CA LEU A 205 18.54 -8.12 -35.23
C LEU A 205 19.29 -7.04 -36.03
N PHE A 206 19.94 -6.09 -35.36
CA PHE A 206 20.46 -4.87 -35.98
C PHE A 206 21.99 -4.81 -35.89
N GLY A 207 22.64 -5.23 -36.98
CA GLY A 207 24.06 -5.02 -37.20
C GLY A 207 24.38 -3.62 -37.75
N PRO A 208 25.65 -3.18 -37.66
CA PRO A 208 26.14 -1.95 -38.27
C PRO A 208 25.92 -1.88 -39.78
N THR A 209 25.81 -0.68 -40.36
CA THR A 209 25.80 -0.52 -41.83
C THR A 209 27.03 -1.17 -42.49
N GLY A 210 26.78 -2.01 -43.48
CA GLY A 210 27.80 -2.82 -44.16
C GLY A 210 28.21 -4.10 -43.41
N SER A 211 27.62 -4.40 -42.25
CA SER A 211 27.74 -5.73 -41.64
C SER A 211 27.00 -6.79 -42.47
N THR A 212 27.47 -8.04 -42.34
CA THR A 212 26.96 -9.20 -43.09
C THR A 212 26.67 -10.36 -42.15
N TRP A 213 25.83 -11.30 -42.58
CA TRP A 213 25.42 -12.46 -41.78
C TRP A 213 25.87 -13.78 -42.40
N SER A 214 26.33 -14.70 -41.56
CA SER A 214 26.54 -16.11 -41.90
C SER A 214 25.68 -17.03 -41.03
N GLY A 215 25.42 -18.25 -41.54
CA GLY A 215 24.65 -19.28 -40.84
C GLY A 215 23.13 -19.17 -40.93
N ILE A 216 22.58 -18.29 -41.79
CA ILE A 216 21.14 -18.24 -42.10
C ILE A 216 20.65 -19.62 -42.54
N GLY A 217 19.55 -20.09 -41.94
CA GLY A 217 19.03 -21.45 -42.12
C GLY A 217 19.64 -22.51 -41.19
N THR A 218 20.48 -22.10 -40.23
CA THR A 218 21.09 -23.01 -39.23
C THR A 218 20.82 -22.53 -37.80
N ASN A 219 21.15 -23.37 -36.81
CA ASN A 219 21.12 -23.07 -35.38
C ASN A 219 22.09 -21.96 -34.91
N THR A 220 22.94 -21.40 -35.77
CA THR A 220 23.88 -20.33 -35.40
C THR A 220 23.83 -19.18 -36.41
N LEU A 221 23.54 -17.97 -35.95
CA LEU A 221 23.67 -16.74 -36.74
C LEU A 221 24.87 -15.93 -36.26
N THR A 222 25.77 -15.52 -37.15
CA THR A 222 26.90 -14.62 -36.82
C THR A 222 26.83 -13.37 -37.67
N ASN A 223 26.87 -12.18 -37.06
CA ASN A 223 26.97 -10.90 -37.77
C ASN A 223 28.41 -10.38 -37.73
N ALA A 224 29.04 -10.20 -38.89
CA ALA A 224 30.36 -9.61 -39.00
C ALA A 224 30.26 -8.08 -38.96
N LEU A 225 30.68 -7.46 -37.86
CA LEU A 225 30.42 -6.05 -37.50
C LEU A 225 31.08 -4.98 -38.41
N ASN A 226 31.72 -5.36 -39.52
CA ASN A 226 32.34 -4.44 -40.49
C ASN A 226 33.28 -3.40 -39.84
N GLY A 227 34.13 -3.83 -38.91
CA GLY A 227 35.07 -2.96 -38.19
C GLY A 227 34.42 -2.00 -37.16
N LYS A 228 33.12 -2.16 -36.87
CA LYS A 228 32.45 -1.53 -35.74
C LYS A 228 32.36 -2.51 -34.56
N THR A 229 31.80 -2.04 -33.45
CA THR A 229 31.70 -2.81 -32.19
C THR A 229 30.28 -2.98 -31.68
N TYR A 230 29.32 -2.14 -32.10
CA TYR A 230 27.95 -2.15 -31.58
C TYR A 230 27.05 -3.13 -32.34
N PHE A 231 26.06 -3.66 -31.63
CA PHE A 231 24.99 -4.49 -32.17
C PHE A 231 23.76 -4.30 -31.26
N SER A 232 22.55 -4.48 -31.78
CA SER A 232 21.35 -4.48 -30.93
C SER A 232 20.30 -5.47 -31.40
N ILE A 233 19.43 -5.82 -30.44
CA ILE A 233 18.29 -6.70 -30.63
C ILE A 233 17.06 -5.94 -30.16
N ALA A 234 15.92 -6.13 -30.83
CA ALA A 234 14.62 -5.80 -30.29
C ALA A 234 13.72 -7.03 -30.27
N ALA A 235 12.98 -7.23 -29.17
CA ALA A 235 11.70 -7.93 -29.26
C ALA A 235 10.77 -7.13 -30.19
N LEU A 236 10.00 -7.82 -31.01
CA LEU A 236 8.97 -7.21 -31.85
C LEU A 236 7.58 -7.78 -31.46
N PRO A 237 6.52 -6.97 -31.54
CA PRO A 237 5.14 -7.41 -31.30
C PRO A 237 4.59 -8.29 -32.44
N ASP A 238 5.16 -8.18 -33.64
CA ASP A 238 4.73 -8.84 -34.87
C ASP A 238 5.92 -9.04 -35.82
N ASN A 239 5.72 -9.81 -36.90
CA ASN A 239 6.71 -10.10 -37.93
C ASN A 239 6.56 -9.26 -39.22
N THR A 240 6.02 -8.04 -39.12
CA THR A 240 5.83 -7.16 -40.30
C THR A 240 7.05 -6.30 -40.60
N ALA A 241 7.24 -5.98 -41.87
CA ALA A 241 8.25 -5.02 -42.31
C ALA A 241 7.99 -3.59 -41.77
N ALA A 242 6.75 -3.22 -41.48
CA ALA A 242 6.42 -1.91 -40.89
C ALA A 242 6.99 -1.79 -39.47
N THR A 243 6.74 -2.81 -38.64
CA THR A 243 7.25 -2.90 -37.27
C THR A 243 8.77 -3.01 -37.24
N LEU A 244 9.39 -3.87 -38.07
CA LEU A 244 10.86 -3.94 -38.15
C LEU A 244 11.49 -2.59 -38.53
N ASN A 245 10.91 -1.89 -39.51
CA ASN A 245 11.39 -0.56 -39.93
C ASN A 245 11.19 0.50 -38.83
N LYS A 246 10.13 0.41 -38.03
CA LYS A 246 9.89 1.34 -36.91
C LYS A 246 10.91 1.13 -35.79
N PHE A 247 11.16 -0.11 -35.39
CA PHE A 247 12.18 -0.42 -34.37
C PHE A 247 13.60 -0.13 -34.87
N LYS A 248 13.89 -0.29 -36.17
CA LYS A 248 15.17 0.11 -36.79
C LYS A 248 15.52 1.60 -36.57
N GLN A 249 14.52 2.49 -36.42
CA GLN A 249 14.77 3.91 -36.16
C GLN A 249 15.56 4.14 -34.86
N TYR A 250 15.27 3.34 -33.82
CA TYR A 250 15.85 3.50 -32.48
C TYR A 250 16.86 2.42 -32.10
N ALA A 251 16.97 1.34 -32.87
CA ALA A 251 17.92 0.26 -32.66
C ALA A 251 19.38 0.74 -32.48
N TYR A 252 19.77 1.82 -33.16
CA TYR A 252 21.11 2.40 -33.09
C TYR A 252 21.27 3.50 -32.03
N SER A 253 20.20 3.88 -31.31
CA SER A 253 20.25 4.86 -30.22
C SER A 253 20.34 4.13 -28.88
N HIS A 254 21.56 3.73 -28.51
CA HIS A 254 21.79 2.88 -27.34
C HIS A 254 21.55 3.68 -26.06
N VAL A 255 20.66 3.20 -25.18
CA VAL A 255 20.45 3.81 -23.86
C VAL A 255 21.72 3.68 -23.02
N THR A 256 22.18 4.82 -22.46
CA THR A 256 23.42 4.93 -21.66
C THR A 256 23.19 5.39 -20.24
N ASP A 257 22.05 6.02 -19.94
CA ASP A 257 21.67 6.48 -18.60
C ASP A 257 20.14 6.69 -18.55
N THR A 258 19.51 6.34 -17.43
CA THR A 258 18.07 6.49 -17.19
C THR A 258 17.82 7.15 -15.85
N LYS A 259 16.97 8.18 -15.82
CA LYS A 259 16.74 8.98 -14.60
C LYS A 259 15.30 9.44 -14.46
N ILE A 260 14.72 9.19 -13.28
CA ILE A 260 13.53 9.91 -12.83
C ILE A 260 13.89 11.31 -12.34
N SER A 261 12.98 12.24 -12.58
CA SER A 261 12.74 13.38 -11.70
C SER A 261 11.29 13.31 -11.22
N TYR A 262 11.05 13.53 -9.92
CA TYR A 262 9.72 13.53 -9.32
C TYR A 262 9.47 14.85 -8.57
N GLY A 263 8.20 15.18 -8.36
CA GLY A 263 7.80 16.34 -7.58
C GLY A 263 6.36 16.24 -7.08
N TYR A 264 6.14 16.64 -5.83
CA TYR A 264 4.83 16.70 -5.19
C TYR A 264 4.27 18.12 -5.26
N ASN A 265 3.24 18.32 -6.07
CA ASN A 265 2.44 19.53 -6.05
C ASN A 265 1.40 19.43 -4.93
N ALA A 266 1.79 19.85 -3.73
CA ALA A 266 0.92 19.83 -2.55
C ALA A 266 -0.43 20.50 -2.80
N ALA A 267 -0.46 21.66 -3.47
CA ALA A 267 -1.69 22.42 -3.72
C ALA A 267 -2.73 21.69 -4.59
N ALA A 268 -2.29 20.75 -5.44
CA ALA A 268 -3.18 19.86 -6.22
C ALA A 268 -3.35 18.47 -5.60
N GLY A 269 -2.51 18.10 -4.63
CA GLY A 269 -2.33 16.71 -4.19
C GLY A 269 -1.88 15.79 -5.34
N GLU A 270 -0.98 16.26 -6.19
CA GLU A 270 -0.50 15.50 -7.35
C GLU A 270 1.00 15.20 -7.23
N VAL A 271 1.38 13.95 -7.52
CA VAL A 271 2.77 13.54 -7.77
C VAL A 271 2.98 13.48 -9.28
N THR A 272 3.93 14.27 -9.78
CA THR A 272 4.43 14.18 -11.17
C THR A 272 5.75 13.42 -11.17
N THR A 273 5.92 12.41 -12.03
CA THR A 273 7.20 11.71 -12.24
C THR A 273 7.54 11.66 -13.72
N THR A 274 8.72 12.16 -14.10
CA THR A 274 9.22 12.16 -15.48
C THR A 274 10.39 11.19 -15.61
N PHE A 275 10.23 10.21 -16.49
CA PHE A 275 11.21 9.18 -16.82
C PHE A 275 12.02 9.63 -18.03
N ASN A 276 13.32 9.84 -17.87
CA ASN A 276 14.22 10.33 -18.92
C ASN A 276 15.22 9.25 -19.36
N TYR A 277 15.44 9.15 -20.67
CA TYR A 277 16.39 8.26 -21.32
C TYR A 277 17.49 9.08 -22.02
N THR A 278 18.74 8.91 -21.60
CA THR A 278 19.91 9.44 -22.31
C THR A 278 20.42 8.38 -23.28
N THR A 279 20.63 8.74 -24.54
CA THR A 279 20.95 7.80 -25.63
C THR A 279 22.16 8.21 -26.44
N SER A 280 23.04 7.25 -26.72
CA SER A 280 24.21 7.38 -27.61
C SER A 280 23.90 6.79 -28.98
N ALA A 281 23.72 7.66 -29.98
CA ALA A 281 23.61 7.25 -31.37
C ALA A 281 24.90 6.55 -31.84
N LYS A 282 24.76 5.34 -32.39
CA LYS A 282 25.84 4.56 -33.00
C LYS A 282 25.88 4.72 -34.53
N GLU A 283 24.73 5.03 -35.11
CA GLU A 283 24.53 5.44 -36.51
C GLU A 283 23.46 6.54 -36.58
N GLY A 284 23.52 7.36 -37.63
CA GLY A 284 22.58 8.46 -37.84
C GLY A 284 22.62 9.50 -36.71
N THR A 285 21.48 10.14 -36.45
CA THR A 285 21.31 11.23 -35.49
C THR A 285 20.13 11.03 -34.53
N GLN A 286 19.47 9.87 -34.56
CA GLN A 286 18.28 9.62 -33.75
C GLN A 286 18.62 9.54 -32.25
N THR A 287 17.81 10.21 -31.43
CA THR A 287 17.88 10.17 -29.95
C THR A 287 16.56 9.64 -29.37
N GLY A 288 16.60 9.22 -28.09
CA GLY A 288 15.48 8.56 -27.43
C GLY A 288 15.35 7.09 -27.82
N THR A 289 14.26 6.45 -27.40
CA THR A 289 13.99 5.03 -27.68
C THR A 289 12.48 4.75 -27.80
N ILE A 290 12.11 3.52 -28.18
CA ILE A 290 10.76 2.99 -27.96
C ILE A 290 10.78 2.32 -26.58
N PHE A 291 9.82 2.68 -25.73
CA PHE A 291 9.68 2.15 -24.37
C PHE A 291 8.29 1.55 -24.16
N ALA A 292 8.21 0.51 -23.34
CA ALA A 292 6.99 -0.21 -22.98
C ALA A 292 6.58 0.17 -21.55
N LEU A 293 5.48 0.90 -21.42
CA LEU A 293 4.92 1.33 -20.15
C LEU A 293 4.10 0.20 -19.52
N TYR A 294 4.23 -0.03 -18.21
CA TYR A 294 3.32 -0.88 -17.44
C TYR A 294 1.93 -0.23 -17.26
N PRO A 295 0.88 -1.00 -16.88
CA PRO A 295 -0.44 -0.46 -16.52
C PRO A 295 -0.42 0.80 -15.65
N HIS A 296 0.25 0.77 -14.49
CA HIS A 296 0.25 1.91 -13.56
C HIS A 296 0.86 3.19 -14.17
N GLN A 297 1.71 3.06 -15.20
CA GLN A 297 2.30 4.17 -15.94
C GLN A 297 1.36 4.66 -17.05
N TRP A 298 0.88 3.79 -17.95
CA TRP A 298 0.03 4.23 -19.07
C TRP A 298 -1.38 4.64 -18.65
N LYS A 299 -1.91 4.13 -17.52
CA LYS A 299 -3.16 4.60 -16.91
C LYS A 299 -3.03 6.04 -16.37
N ASN A 300 -1.81 6.47 -16.02
CA ASN A 300 -1.51 7.75 -15.39
C ASN A 300 -0.63 8.68 -16.27
N SER A 301 -0.57 8.47 -17.59
CA SER A 301 0.28 9.24 -18.51
C SER A 301 -0.49 9.79 -19.70
N SER A 302 -0.11 10.98 -20.17
CA SER A 302 -0.58 11.57 -21.44
C SER A 302 0.35 11.29 -22.62
N GLN A 303 1.26 10.30 -22.49
CA GLN A 303 2.16 9.88 -23.56
C GLN A 303 1.37 9.41 -24.79
N ALA A 304 1.77 9.86 -25.98
CA ALA A 304 1.26 9.32 -27.23
C ALA A 304 1.72 7.86 -27.39
N LEU A 305 0.77 6.94 -27.49
CA LEU A 305 1.03 5.50 -27.58
C LEU A 305 1.13 5.05 -29.04
N LEU A 306 2.08 4.17 -29.30
CA LEU A 306 2.21 3.43 -30.56
C LEU A 306 1.22 2.24 -30.56
N PRO A 307 0.87 1.66 -31.73
CA PRO A 307 -0.05 0.53 -31.81
C PRO A 307 0.52 -0.79 -31.23
N TYR A 308 1.77 -0.79 -30.77
CA TYR A 308 2.44 -2.00 -30.29
C TYR A 308 2.24 -2.22 -28.79
N THR A 309 1.99 -3.47 -28.41
CA THR A 309 1.80 -3.90 -27.03
C THR A 309 2.59 -5.17 -26.76
N TYR A 310 2.87 -5.41 -25.47
CA TYR A 310 3.42 -6.66 -24.97
C TYR A 310 2.61 -7.12 -23.77
N ASN A 311 2.51 -8.42 -23.54
CA ASN A 311 2.02 -8.95 -22.28
C ASN A 311 3.18 -9.12 -21.30
N SER A 312 2.94 -8.83 -20.04
CA SER A 312 3.81 -9.14 -18.92
C SER A 312 3.00 -9.90 -17.87
N VAL A 313 3.66 -10.46 -16.83
CA VAL A 313 2.94 -11.04 -15.68
C VAL A 313 2.20 -9.99 -14.83
N ARG A 314 2.26 -8.72 -15.26
CA ARG A 314 1.63 -7.52 -14.71
C ARG A 314 0.65 -6.90 -15.70
N GLY A 315 0.02 -7.73 -16.53
CA GLY A 315 -0.91 -7.30 -17.58
C GLY A 315 -0.22 -6.70 -18.82
N THR A 316 -1.03 -6.06 -19.67
CA THR A 316 -0.58 -5.53 -20.96
C THR A 316 0.21 -4.22 -20.81
N MET A 317 1.46 -4.27 -21.27
CA MET A 317 2.31 -3.10 -21.48
C MET A 317 1.99 -2.45 -22.82
N LYS A 318 1.94 -1.11 -22.85
CA LYS A 318 1.69 -0.32 -24.07
C LYS A 318 2.94 0.47 -24.42
N THR A 319 3.25 0.62 -25.71
CA THR A 319 4.49 1.30 -26.11
C THR A 319 4.30 2.79 -26.38
N GLY A 320 5.32 3.58 -26.06
CA GLY A 320 5.50 4.96 -26.47
C GLY A 320 6.91 5.17 -27.01
N GLU A 321 7.23 6.38 -27.46
CA GLU A 321 8.57 6.71 -27.96
C GLU A 321 8.98 8.15 -27.65
N GLY A 322 10.30 8.37 -27.59
CA GLY A 322 10.92 9.66 -27.30
C GLY A 322 12.11 9.54 -26.37
N ALA A 323 12.61 10.69 -25.89
CA ALA A 323 13.65 10.75 -24.86
C ALA A 323 13.09 10.74 -23.43
N SER A 324 11.78 10.90 -23.24
CA SER A 324 11.13 10.83 -21.93
C SER A 324 9.62 10.59 -22.02
N PHE A 325 9.01 10.23 -20.89
CA PHE A 325 7.55 10.33 -20.65
C PHE A 325 7.28 10.78 -19.20
N THR A 326 6.05 11.20 -18.91
CA THR A 326 5.64 11.69 -17.59
C THR A 326 4.37 10.99 -17.11
N THR A 327 4.33 10.61 -15.84
CA THR A 327 3.12 10.19 -15.12
C THR A 327 2.62 11.29 -14.18
N ARG A 328 1.31 11.32 -13.92
CA ARG A 328 0.64 12.18 -12.93
C ARG A 328 -0.31 11.33 -12.10
N MET A 329 -0.10 11.27 -10.79
CA MET A 329 -0.87 10.43 -9.86
C MET A 329 -1.41 11.27 -8.70
N LYS A 330 -2.64 10.99 -8.27
CA LYS A 330 -3.24 11.66 -7.10
C LYS A 330 -2.70 11.07 -5.79
N PHE A 331 -2.30 11.93 -4.87
CA PHE A 331 -2.06 11.60 -3.47
C PHE A 331 -3.26 12.01 -2.62
N THR A 332 -3.87 11.05 -1.93
CA THR A 332 -5.10 11.21 -1.14
C THR A 332 -4.86 11.43 0.36
N GLY A 333 -3.60 11.50 0.77
CA GLY A 333 -3.19 11.79 2.15
C GLY A 333 -2.99 10.56 3.03
N VAL A 334 -2.26 10.76 4.13
CA VAL A 334 -2.11 9.80 5.24
C VAL A 334 -2.37 10.52 6.57
N LEU A 335 -2.81 9.79 7.60
CA LEU A 335 -3.05 10.37 8.93
C LEU A 335 -2.16 9.69 9.99
N PRO A 336 -1.76 10.41 11.07
CA PRO A 336 -1.06 9.77 12.19
C PRO A 336 -1.92 8.72 12.89
N ALA A 337 -3.22 9.00 13.03
CA ALA A 337 -4.26 8.11 13.52
C ALA A 337 -5.59 8.46 12.85
N LEU A 338 -6.61 7.61 12.97
CA LEU A 338 -7.98 8.04 12.69
C LEU A 338 -8.42 9.03 13.78
N PRO A 339 -9.30 10.00 13.47
CA PRO A 339 -9.78 10.98 14.45
C PRO A 339 -10.79 10.34 15.42
N ASP A 340 -11.07 11.04 16.52
CA ASP A 340 -12.13 10.66 17.45
C ASP A 340 -13.52 10.95 16.85
N LYS A 341 -13.99 10.06 15.97
CA LYS A 341 -15.29 10.17 15.27
C LYS A 341 -16.13 8.89 15.33
N GLY A 342 -15.55 7.77 15.74
CA GLY A 342 -16.22 6.48 15.74
C GLY A 342 -17.38 6.39 16.76
N THR A 343 -18.37 5.57 16.44
CA THR A 343 -19.57 5.32 17.27
C THR A 343 -19.30 4.36 18.44
N TYR A 344 -18.05 4.19 18.87
CA TYR A 344 -17.61 3.23 19.88
C TYR A 344 -17.98 3.65 21.31
N ASN A 345 -18.03 2.68 22.22
CA ASN A 345 -18.08 2.97 23.65
C ASN A 345 -16.66 3.30 24.15
N LYS A 346 -16.43 4.55 24.60
CA LYS A 346 -15.11 4.99 25.08
C LYS A 346 -14.62 4.23 26.32
N THR A 347 -15.51 3.76 27.20
CA THR A 347 -15.12 2.92 28.35
C THR A 347 -14.65 1.53 27.88
N THR A 348 -15.29 0.95 26.86
CA THR A 348 -14.83 -0.30 26.23
C THR A 348 -13.49 -0.12 25.52
N LEU A 349 -13.34 0.97 24.75
CA LEU A 349 -12.07 1.29 24.07
C LEU A 349 -10.93 1.53 25.07
N GLY A 350 -11.19 2.28 26.15
CA GLY A 350 -10.24 2.44 27.26
C GLY A 350 -9.90 1.12 27.94
N GLY A 351 -10.87 0.21 28.12
CA GLY A 351 -10.60 -1.16 28.59
C GLY A 351 -9.58 -1.90 27.73
N TYR A 352 -9.72 -1.83 26.39
CA TYR A 352 -8.77 -2.43 25.46
C TYR A 352 -7.40 -1.71 25.41
N ILE A 353 -7.34 -0.41 25.70
CA ILE A 353 -6.07 0.31 25.91
C ILE A 353 -5.37 -0.22 27.17
N ASN A 354 -6.11 -0.42 28.26
CA ASN A 354 -5.56 -0.87 29.54
C ASN A 354 -5.10 -2.34 29.49
N GLU A 355 -5.73 -3.18 28.66
CA GLU A 355 -5.21 -4.52 28.33
C GLU A 355 -3.80 -4.44 27.73
N GLU A 356 -3.58 -3.63 26.68
CA GLU A 356 -2.26 -3.47 26.05
C GLU A 356 -1.26 -2.71 26.96
N GLU A 357 -1.75 -1.84 27.85
CA GLU A 357 -0.93 -1.14 28.85
C GLU A 357 -0.37 -2.10 29.90
N ALA A 358 -1.15 -3.11 30.31
CA ALA A 358 -0.74 -4.09 31.32
C ALA A 358 0.36 -5.04 30.82
N LEU A 359 0.58 -5.14 29.50
CA LEU A 359 1.54 -6.08 28.91
C LEU A 359 3.00 -5.66 29.15
N ALA A 360 3.79 -6.59 29.69
CA ALA A 360 5.24 -6.60 29.50
C ALA A 360 5.56 -7.23 28.13
N TYR A 361 6.38 -6.58 27.31
CA TYR A 361 6.77 -7.13 26.01
C TYR A 361 7.83 -8.23 26.16
N THR A 362 7.47 -9.45 25.74
CA THR A 362 8.33 -10.64 25.74
C THR A 362 8.51 -11.24 24.33
N GLY A 363 8.22 -10.47 23.28
CA GLY A 363 8.39 -10.88 21.88
C GLY A 363 9.84 -10.83 21.39
N GLY A 364 10.03 -11.09 20.08
CA GLY A 364 11.35 -11.10 19.44
C GLY A 364 12.10 -9.77 19.61
N THR A 365 13.40 -9.86 19.85
CA THR A 365 14.29 -8.70 20.06
C THR A 365 14.99 -8.25 18.79
N ASP A 366 14.77 -8.92 17.66
CA ASP A 366 15.23 -8.54 16.33
C ASP A 366 14.43 -7.36 15.74
N THR A 367 14.96 -6.79 14.66
CA THR A 367 14.39 -5.60 14.01
C THR A 367 12.95 -5.78 13.49
N TYR A 368 12.53 -6.98 13.06
CA TYR A 368 11.16 -7.18 12.58
C TYR A 368 10.15 -7.22 13.73
N TRP A 369 10.31 -8.16 14.66
CA TRP A 369 9.33 -8.36 15.74
C TRP A 369 9.29 -7.20 16.74
N LEU A 370 10.43 -6.54 16.99
CA LEU A 370 10.47 -5.30 17.76
C LEU A 370 9.86 -4.13 16.98
N GLY A 371 10.06 -4.08 15.66
CA GLY A 371 9.38 -3.16 14.75
C GLY A 371 7.85 -3.25 14.90
N LYS A 372 7.27 -4.45 14.84
CA LYS A 372 5.82 -4.65 15.04
C LYS A 372 5.34 -4.13 16.40
N ARG A 373 6.10 -4.32 17.50
CA ARG A 373 5.78 -3.70 18.81
C ARG A 373 5.83 -2.17 18.76
N LEU A 374 6.86 -1.58 18.15
CA LEU A 374 6.98 -0.14 17.99
C LEU A 374 5.82 0.44 17.17
N GLY A 375 5.41 -0.23 16.09
CA GLY A 375 4.24 0.11 15.27
C GLY A 375 2.91 0.03 16.03
N LYS A 376 2.71 -1.04 16.82
CA LYS A 376 1.54 -1.18 17.70
C LYS A 376 1.43 -0.03 18.67
N LEU A 377 2.52 0.25 19.40
CA LEU A 377 2.58 1.34 20.39
C LEU A 377 2.34 2.71 19.76
N ALA A 378 2.91 2.96 18.57
CA ALA A 378 2.71 4.20 17.83
C ALA A 378 1.26 4.39 17.34
N THR A 379 0.53 3.30 17.15
CA THR A 379 -0.90 3.30 16.82
C THR A 379 -1.79 3.44 18.07
N LEU A 380 -1.39 2.82 19.18
CA LEU A 380 -2.12 2.87 20.47
C LEU A 380 -2.03 4.23 21.17
N ALA A 381 -0.86 4.88 21.17
CA ALA A 381 -0.64 6.14 21.87
C ALA A 381 -1.63 7.28 21.50
N PRO A 382 -1.92 7.57 20.21
CA PRO A 382 -2.95 8.55 19.85
C PRO A 382 -4.38 8.10 20.18
N ILE A 383 -4.67 6.80 20.21
CA ILE A 383 -6.01 6.29 20.62
C ILE A 383 -6.20 6.47 22.14
N ALA A 384 -5.15 6.24 22.92
CA ALA A 384 -5.12 6.51 24.35
C ALA A 384 -5.36 8.02 24.66
N ASP A 385 -4.72 8.93 23.90
CA ASP A 385 -5.02 10.38 24.00
C ASP A 385 -6.52 10.67 23.76
N GLN A 386 -7.16 10.00 22.81
CA GLN A 386 -8.55 10.24 22.39
C GLN A 386 -9.59 9.71 23.39
N VAL A 387 -9.29 8.66 24.17
CA VAL A 387 -10.12 8.24 25.32
C VAL A 387 -9.80 9.04 26.59
N GLY A 388 -8.72 9.83 26.58
CA GLY A 388 -8.27 10.64 27.72
C GLY A 388 -7.33 9.92 28.67
N ASP A 389 -6.78 8.76 28.28
CA ASP A 389 -5.83 8.01 29.09
C ASP A 389 -4.40 8.47 28.86
N SER A 390 -4.01 9.49 29.64
CA SER A 390 -2.65 10.05 29.64
C SER A 390 -1.62 9.13 30.30
N THR A 391 -2.04 8.14 31.10
CA THR A 391 -1.13 7.17 31.73
C THR A 391 -0.63 6.19 30.67
N ALA A 392 -1.56 5.56 29.94
CA ALA A 392 -1.24 4.65 28.87
C ALA A 392 -0.53 5.37 27.71
N SER A 393 -1.01 6.55 27.29
CA SER A 393 -0.37 7.27 26.17
C SER A 393 1.05 7.76 26.50
N ALA A 394 1.33 8.13 27.76
CA ALA A 394 2.68 8.42 28.22
C ALA A 394 3.56 7.16 28.28
N LYS A 395 3.03 6.04 28.80
CA LYS A 395 3.77 4.78 28.91
C LYS A 395 4.17 4.22 27.54
N PHE A 396 3.25 4.19 26.58
CA PHE A 396 3.54 3.72 25.22
C PHE A 396 4.63 4.56 24.54
N ARG A 397 4.58 5.90 24.68
CA ARG A 397 5.62 6.79 24.17
C ARG A 397 6.96 6.65 24.90
N SER A 398 6.93 6.35 26.20
CA SER A 398 8.14 6.09 26.99
C SER A 398 8.82 4.79 26.55
N GLU A 399 8.05 3.71 26.31
CA GLU A 399 8.58 2.45 25.77
C GLU A 399 9.18 2.64 24.37
N ILE A 400 8.48 3.34 23.47
CA ILE A 400 9.03 3.70 22.14
C ILE A 400 10.34 4.48 22.28
N LYS A 401 10.38 5.55 23.09
CA LYS A 401 11.59 6.35 23.30
C LYS A 401 12.74 5.49 23.81
N SER A 402 12.52 4.72 24.88
CA SER A 402 13.57 3.89 25.49
C SER A 402 14.14 2.87 24.51
N ARG A 403 13.28 2.21 23.71
CA ARG A 403 13.71 1.23 22.70
C ARG A 403 14.45 1.88 21.54
N LEU A 404 13.95 2.98 21.00
CA LEU A 404 14.63 3.71 19.91
C LEU A 404 15.97 4.29 20.38
N GLN A 405 16.06 4.81 21.61
CA GLN A 405 17.30 5.36 22.16
C GLN A 405 18.37 4.30 22.43
N ASP A 406 17.96 3.10 22.85
CA ASP A 406 18.85 1.93 22.92
C ASP A 406 19.34 1.57 21.51
N TRP A 407 18.44 1.29 20.57
CA TRP A 407 18.79 0.90 19.19
C TRP A 407 19.64 1.92 18.43
N PHE A 408 19.38 3.21 18.64
CA PHE A 408 20.13 4.30 18.01
C PHE A 408 21.45 4.63 18.73
N LYS A 409 21.93 3.81 19.67
CA LYS A 409 23.21 3.99 20.37
C LYS A 409 24.03 2.71 20.32
N ALA A 410 25.15 2.72 19.60
CA ALA A 410 25.95 1.51 19.36
C ALA A 410 26.76 1.01 20.57
N SER A 411 27.08 1.89 21.53
CA SER A 411 27.81 1.54 22.75
C SER A 411 26.94 1.34 23.99
N ASP A 412 27.41 0.49 24.90
CA ASP A 412 26.87 0.33 26.24
C ASP A 412 27.22 1.52 27.17
N ALA A 413 26.74 1.48 28.42
CA ALA A 413 27.03 2.50 29.43
C ALA A 413 28.51 2.59 29.85
N SER A 414 29.35 1.62 29.45
CA SER A 414 30.80 1.59 29.67
C SER A 414 31.62 1.96 28.43
N GLY A 415 30.98 2.25 27.29
CA GLY A 415 31.61 2.64 26.02
C GLY A 415 31.93 1.48 25.07
N HIS A 416 31.61 0.23 25.40
CA HIS A 416 31.88 -0.94 24.55
C HIS A 416 30.78 -1.14 23.51
N LEU A 417 31.12 -1.73 22.35
CA LEU A 417 30.14 -2.16 21.34
C LEU A 417 29.16 -3.18 21.94
N LYS A 418 27.86 -2.92 21.82
CA LYS A 418 26.82 -3.87 22.25
C LYS A 418 26.75 -5.07 21.30
N GLY A 419 26.47 -6.25 21.85
CA GLY A 419 26.18 -7.47 21.07
C GLY A 419 24.75 -7.57 20.52
N SER A 420 23.87 -6.63 20.85
CA SER A 420 22.47 -6.58 20.40
C SER A 420 21.94 -5.16 20.50
N ASN A 421 20.76 -4.92 19.90
CA ASN A 421 20.08 -3.64 19.78
C ASN A 421 20.99 -2.55 19.18
N VAL A 422 21.67 -2.87 18.08
CA VAL A 422 22.71 -2.03 17.49
C VAL A 422 22.63 -2.00 15.96
N PHE A 423 22.78 -0.81 15.38
CA PHE A 423 23.00 -0.64 13.95
C PHE A 423 24.49 -0.66 13.61
N TYR A 424 24.85 -1.53 12.67
CA TYR A 424 26.17 -1.67 12.05
C TYR A 424 26.12 -1.18 10.61
N TYR A 425 27.15 -0.47 10.15
CA TYR A 425 27.26 -0.02 8.76
C TYR A 425 28.27 -0.88 7.99
N ASN A 426 27.76 -1.75 7.10
CA ASN A 426 28.58 -2.49 6.16
C ASN A 426 29.08 -1.54 5.06
N ASN A 427 30.36 -1.18 5.13
CA ASN A 427 30.97 -0.27 4.16
C ASN A 427 31.28 -0.91 2.79
N ASN A 428 31.25 -2.25 2.65
CA ASN A 428 31.51 -2.90 1.37
C ASN A 428 30.35 -2.63 0.39
N TRP A 429 29.12 -2.94 0.81
CA TRP A 429 27.91 -2.68 0.04
C TRP A 429 27.45 -1.22 0.15
N GLY A 430 27.58 -0.62 1.34
CA GLY A 430 26.99 0.68 1.68
C GLY A 430 25.56 0.49 2.20
N THR A 431 25.44 -0.08 3.40
CA THR A 431 24.15 -0.35 4.03
C THR A 431 24.23 -0.41 5.55
N LEU A 432 23.12 -0.08 6.21
CA LEU A 432 22.94 -0.14 7.65
C LEU A 432 22.13 -1.39 8.02
N ILE A 433 22.74 -2.27 8.82
CA ILE A 433 22.16 -3.54 9.27
C ILE A 433 21.89 -3.45 10.78
N GLY A 434 20.67 -3.76 11.21
CA GLY A 434 20.29 -3.81 12.62
C GLY A 434 20.39 -5.21 13.22
N TYR A 435 21.15 -5.35 14.31
CA TYR A 435 21.31 -6.62 15.04
C TYR A 435 20.62 -6.60 16.40
N PRO A 436 19.81 -7.63 16.77
CA PRO A 436 19.60 -8.87 16.03
C PRO A 436 18.82 -8.69 14.72
N ALA A 437 19.22 -9.46 13.71
CA ALA A 437 18.61 -9.50 12.39
C ALA A 437 17.62 -10.68 12.29
N SER A 438 16.76 -10.65 11.28
CA SER A 438 15.78 -11.69 10.99
C SER A 438 15.44 -11.69 9.50
N PHE A 439 14.88 -12.79 8.98
CA PHE A 439 14.41 -12.91 7.57
C PHE A 439 15.44 -12.58 6.47
N GLY A 440 16.73 -12.63 6.80
CA GLY A 440 17.83 -12.27 5.87
C GLY A 440 18.13 -10.77 5.81
N SER A 441 17.67 -9.97 6.77
CA SER A 441 18.00 -8.54 6.88
C SER A 441 19.47 -8.24 7.21
N ASP A 442 20.36 -9.23 7.17
CA ASP A 442 21.81 -9.12 7.36
C ASP A 442 22.59 -9.73 6.19
N GLY A 443 22.61 -11.07 6.06
CA GLY A 443 23.41 -11.78 5.05
C GLY A 443 22.87 -11.64 3.62
N GLU A 444 21.58 -11.32 3.49
CA GLU A 444 20.85 -11.24 2.23
C GLU A 444 20.36 -9.81 1.89
N LEU A 445 20.42 -8.89 2.86
CA LEU A 445 19.91 -7.50 2.79
C LEU A 445 18.43 -7.42 2.39
N ASN A 446 17.64 -8.38 2.87
CA ASN A 446 16.19 -8.40 2.65
C ASN A 446 15.49 -7.35 3.55
N ASP A 447 14.33 -6.86 3.11
CA ASP A 447 13.26 -6.38 4.01
C ASP A 447 13.54 -5.14 4.89
N HIS A 448 14.68 -4.46 4.70
CA HIS A 448 15.03 -3.24 5.47
C HIS A 448 13.89 -2.20 5.49
N HIS A 449 13.20 -1.98 4.36
CA HIS A 449 12.02 -1.10 4.33
C HIS A 449 10.86 -1.55 5.24
N PHE A 450 10.51 -2.83 5.30
CA PHE A 450 9.50 -3.36 6.23
C PHE A 450 9.95 -3.16 7.69
N HIS A 451 11.18 -3.59 8.01
CA HIS A 451 11.74 -3.54 9.37
C HIS A 451 11.88 -2.09 9.86
N TYR A 452 12.59 -1.24 9.11
CA TYR A 452 12.92 0.13 9.51
C TYR A 452 11.73 1.09 9.33
N GLY A 453 10.78 0.77 8.46
CA GLY A 453 9.52 1.49 8.32
C GLY A 453 8.77 1.61 9.65
N TYR A 454 8.75 0.54 10.46
CA TYR A 454 8.20 0.56 11.81
C TYR A 454 8.96 1.51 12.76
N TYR A 455 10.30 1.53 12.71
CA TYR A 455 11.13 2.42 13.53
C TYR A 455 10.89 3.88 13.18
N ILE A 456 10.81 4.21 11.89
CA ILE A 456 10.54 5.57 11.39
C ILE A 456 9.11 5.99 11.74
N LYS A 457 8.11 5.10 11.57
CA LYS A 457 6.72 5.32 11.99
C LYS A 457 6.59 5.61 13.49
N ALA A 458 7.31 4.88 14.33
CA ALA A 458 7.29 5.10 15.78
C ALA A 458 8.05 6.38 16.18
N ALA A 459 9.17 6.68 15.54
CA ALA A 459 9.88 7.95 15.70
C ALA A 459 9.00 9.16 15.31
N ALA A 460 8.14 9.01 14.29
CA ALA A 460 7.18 10.04 13.89
C ALA A 460 6.09 10.31 14.94
N GLU A 461 5.60 9.30 15.67
CA GLU A 461 4.68 9.51 16.81
C GLU A 461 5.37 10.23 17.99
N ILE A 462 6.67 9.95 18.22
CA ILE A 462 7.45 10.75 19.18
C ILE A 462 7.61 12.18 18.67
N ALA A 463 8.01 12.40 17.42
CA ALA A 463 8.13 13.73 16.82
C ALA A 463 6.79 14.50 16.71
N ARG A 464 5.64 13.81 16.78
CA ARG A 464 4.32 14.45 16.91
C ARG A 464 4.13 15.17 18.24
N THR A 465 4.76 14.67 19.31
CA THR A 465 4.54 15.13 20.70
C THR A 465 5.78 15.73 21.37
N ASP A 466 6.98 15.39 20.91
CA ASP A 466 8.27 15.86 21.45
C ASP A 466 9.24 16.22 20.31
N LYS A 467 9.32 17.53 20.02
CA LYS A 467 10.24 18.08 19.01
C LYS A 467 11.70 18.07 19.45
N ALA A 468 11.99 18.08 20.75
CA ALA A 468 13.36 18.12 21.27
C ALA A 468 14.03 16.74 21.20
N TRP A 469 13.28 15.68 21.46
CA TRP A 469 13.71 14.31 21.16
C TRP A 469 14.01 14.15 19.66
N ALA A 470 13.11 14.63 18.78
CA ALA A 470 13.28 14.53 17.33
C ALA A 470 14.53 15.30 16.83
N GLN A 471 14.85 16.46 17.40
CA GLN A 471 16.09 17.18 17.10
C GLN A 471 17.36 16.43 17.54
N SER A 472 17.28 15.69 18.65
CA SER A 472 18.42 14.98 19.25
C SER A 472 18.70 13.62 18.58
N TRP A 473 17.64 12.87 18.25
CA TRP A 473 17.71 11.48 17.77
C TRP A 473 17.36 11.34 16.28
N GLY A 474 16.77 12.38 15.68
CA GLY A 474 16.43 12.43 14.25
C GLY A 474 17.58 12.09 13.29
N PRO A 475 18.84 12.50 13.53
CA PRO A 475 19.96 12.11 12.67
C PRO A 475 20.13 10.58 12.47
N MET A 476 19.75 9.75 13.47
CA MET A 476 19.73 8.29 13.32
C MET A 476 18.46 7.81 12.58
N VAL A 477 17.31 8.44 12.78
CA VAL A 477 16.08 8.16 12.01
C VAL A 477 16.31 8.44 10.52
N GLU A 478 16.95 9.56 10.19
CA GLU A 478 17.28 9.93 8.81
C GLU A 478 18.41 9.05 8.21
N LEU A 479 19.23 8.39 9.04
CA LEU A 479 20.15 7.34 8.59
C LEU A 479 19.38 6.07 8.13
N LEU A 480 18.35 5.66 8.87
CA LEU A 480 17.46 4.57 8.47
C LEU A 480 16.68 4.92 7.18
N VAL A 481 16.16 6.15 7.06
CA VAL A 481 15.50 6.62 5.83
C VAL A 481 16.46 6.57 4.63
N ARG A 482 17.72 6.98 4.81
CA ARG A 482 18.74 6.93 3.75
C ARG A 482 19.09 5.50 3.37
N ASP A 483 19.15 4.56 4.31
CA ASP A 483 19.44 3.17 3.94
C ASP A 483 18.38 2.55 3.02
N ILE A 484 17.09 2.77 3.30
CA ILE A 484 15.99 2.16 2.52
C ILE A 484 15.58 2.97 1.27
N ALA A 485 15.74 4.30 1.34
CA ALA A 485 15.15 5.24 0.39
C ALA A 485 15.99 6.53 0.20
N ASN A 486 17.33 6.42 0.15
CA ASN A 486 18.17 7.58 -0.12
C ASN A 486 17.80 8.29 -1.44
N TRP A 487 17.31 9.53 -1.32
CA TRP A 487 16.94 10.42 -2.42
C TRP A 487 18.14 11.16 -3.02
N ASN A 488 19.26 11.24 -2.30
CA ASN A 488 20.44 12.00 -2.67
C ASN A 488 21.39 11.13 -3.50
N ARG A 489 21.39 11.36 -4.81
CA ARG A 489 22.29 10.70 -5.78
C ARG A 489 23.78 11.01 -5.57
N SER A 490 24.11 11.99 -4.73
CA SER A 490 25.48 12.35 -4.33
C SER A 490 25.85 11.82 -2.93
N ASP A 491 25.00 10.98 -2.31
CA ASP A 491 25.34 10.27 -1.08
C ASP A 491 26.42 9.22 -1.36
N THR A 492 27.40 9.12 -0.48
CA THR A 492 28.51 8.16 -0.57
C THR A 492 28.34 6.95 0.36
N MET A 493 27.28 6.92 1.18
CA MET A 493 26.99 5.84 2.13
C MET A 493 25.98 4.80 1.60
N PHE A 494 25.02 5.21 0.77
CA PHE A 494 23.88 4.37 0.38
C PHE A 494 23.53 4.52 -1.12
N PRO A 495 23.10 3.45 -1.81
CA PRO A 495 22.59 3.55 -3.17
C PRO A 495 21.31 4.40 -3.23
N PHE A 496 20.96 4.92 -4.41
CA PHE A 496 19.74 5.68 -4.61
C PHE A 496 18.51 4.76 -4.50
N LEU A 497 17.52 5.16 -3.68
CA LEU A 497 16.23 4.50 -3.47
C LEU A 497 16.28 2.96 -3.28
N ARG A 498 17.24 2.42 -2.50
CA ARG A 498 17.52 0.96 -2.36
C ARG A 498 16.33 0.05 -2.62
N ASN A 499 15.29 0.12 -1.79
CA ASN A 499 14.20 -0.85 -1.84
C ASN A 499 13.18 -0.58 -2.96
N PHE A 500 13.21 0.54 -3.66
CA PHE A 500 12.12 0.99 -4.54
C PHE A 500 12.53 1.12 -6.01
N ASP A 501 11.94 0.28 -6.85
CA ASP A 501 12.15 0.30 -8.30
C ASP A 501 11.19 1.32 -8.95
N PRO A 502 11.70 2.44 -9.48
CA PRO A 502 10.87 3.53 -9.94
C PRO A 502 10.11 3.22 -11.23
N TYR A 503 10.52 2.19 -11.99
CA TYR A 503 9.87 1.80 -13.24
C TYR A 503 8.89 0.64 -13.06
N ALA A 504 9.23 -0.35 -12.22
CA ALA A 504 8.26 -1.33 -11.75
C ALA A 504 7.10 -0.65 -10.98
N GLY A 505 7.42 0.41 -10.24
CA GLY A 505 6.49 1.26 -9.50
C GLY A 505 6.22 0.82 -8.07
N HIS A 506 6.97 -0.16 -7.55
CA HIS A 506 6.80 -0.73 -6.22
C HIS A 506 8.16 -1.13 -5.65
N SER A 507 8.18 -1.53 -4.38
CA SER A 507 9.38 -1.99 -3.70
C SER A 507 9.70 -3.47 -3.93
N TRP A 508 10.98 -3.82 -3.82
CA TRP A 508 11.47 -5.20 -3.82
C TRP A 508 12.00 -5.58 -2.43
N ALA A 509 11.65 -6.81 -2.01
CA ALA A 509 11.99 -7.39 -0.72
C ALA A 509 13.44 -7.89 -0.67
N SER A 510 13.80 -8.83 -1.56
CA SER A 510 15.10 -9.52 -1.50
C SER A 510 16.27 -8.63 -1.95
N GLY A 511 17.32 -8.54 -1.13
CA GLY A 511 18.51 -7.75 -1.47
C GLY A 511 19.33 -8.30 -2.63
N HIS A 512 19.19 -9.59 -2.94
CA HIS A 512 20.04 -10.35 -3.85
C HIS A 512 19.35 -10.87 -5.12
N ALA A 513 18.02 -11.01 -5.14
CA ALA A 513 17.24 -11.45 -6.30
C ALA A 513 17.69 -12.81 -6.92
N ARG A 514 18.23 -13.73 -6.12
CA ARG A 514 18.79 -15.03 -6.58
C ARG A 514 17.72 -16.12 -6.78
N PHE A 515 16.74 -15.86 -7.62
CA PHE A 515 15.66 -16.82 -7.89
C PHE A 515 15.37 -16.93 -9.39
N GLY A 516 14.85 -18.08 -9.83
CA GLY A 516 14.39 -18.28 -11.22
C GLY A 516 13.24 -17.33 -11.63
N ASP A 517 12.55 -16.74 -10.65
CA ASP A 517 11.49 -15.75 -10.84
C ASP A 517 11.97 -14.29 -10.67
N GLY A 518 13.28 -14.07 -10.50
CA GLY A 518 13.87 -12.74 -10.25
C GLY A 518 13.67 -12.27 -8.82
N ASN A 519 13.53 -10.95 -8.61
CA ASN A 519 13.21 -10.39 -7.29
C ASN A 519 11.72 -10.58 -6.94
N ASN A 520 11.33 -10.35 -5.68
CA ASN A 520 9.97 -10.52 -5.17
C ASN A 520 9.55 -9.40 -4.19
N ASN A 521 8.24 -9.25 -3.96
CA ASN A 521 7.66 -8.58 -2.80
C ASN A 521 6.34 -9.28 -2.44
N GLU A 522 6.17 -9.58 -1.15
CA GLU A 522 4.96 -10.16 -0.55
C GLU A 522 4.13 -9.06 0.14
N SER A 523 4.65 -8.49 1.22
CA SER A 523 3.96 -7.55 2.11
C SER A 523 3.99 -6.11 1.58
N SER A 524 3.24 -5.84 0.50
CA SER A 524 3.19 -4.49 -0.09
C SER A 524 2.65 -3.43 0.89
N SER A 525 1.84 -3.83 1.86
CA SER A 525 1.38 -2.95 2.94
C SER A 525 2.47 -2.60 3.96
N GLU A 526 3.50 -3.42 4.20
CA GLU A 526 4.63 -3.01 5.06
C GLU A 526 5.57 -2.02 4.35
N ALA A 527 5.68 -2.05 3.02
CA ALA A 527 6.33 -0.97 2.26
C ALA A 527 5.52 0.35 2.38
N MET A 528 4.20 0.28 2.21
CA MET A 528 3.31 1.44 2.39
C MET A 528 3.34 2.00 3.82
N ASN A 529 3.52 1.16 4.84
CA ASN A 529 3.75 1.57 6.23
C ASN A 529 5.06 2.38 6.37
N ALA A 530 6.14 1.96 5.70
CA ALA A 530 7.40 2.71 5.69
C ALA A 530 7.23 4.09 5.06
N TRP A 531 6.56 4.18 3.91
CA TRP A 531 6.35 5.46 3.22
C TRP A 531 5.40 6.39 3.98
N ALA A 532 4.35 5.86 4.61
CA ALA A 532 3.54 6.60 5.57
C ALA A 532 4.37 7.07 6.78
N GLY A 533 5.36 6.29 7.22
CA GLY A 533 6.36 6.67 8.22
C GLY A 533 7.19 7.88 7.78
N LEU A 534 7.75 7.86 6.57
CA LEU A 534 8.51 8.98 5.99
C LEU A 534 7.68 10.28 5.91
N ILE A 535 6.43 10.20 5.44
CA ILE A 535 5.53 11.37 5.33
C ILE A 535 5.27 11.98 6.71
N LEU A 536 4.94 11.14 7.70
CA LEU A 536 4.65 11.59 9.06
C LEU A 536 5.90 12.09 9.78
N TRP A 537 7.08 11.51 9.54
CA TRP A 537 8.36 12.03 10.05
C TRP A 537 8.68 13.40 9.45
N GLY A 538 8.55 13.56 8.14
CA GLY A 538 8.82 14.82 7.44
C GLY A 538 7.86 15.95 7.85
N GLU A 539 6.57 15.67 8.02
CA GLU A 539 5.61 16.65 8.57
C GLU A 539 5.87 16.94 10.06
N ALA A 540 6.29 15.96 10.86
CA ALA A 540 6.56 16.14 12.28
C ALA A 540 7.84 16.96 12.55
N THR A 541 8.86 16.83 11.70
CA THR A 541 10.15 17.55 11.80
C THR A 541 10.19 18.84 10.99
N GLY A 542 9.35 18.98 9.97
CA GLY A 542 9.43 20.04 8.96
C GLY A 542 10.38 19.71 7.81
N ASN A 543 10.95 18.50 7.75
CA ASN A 543 11.79 18.05 6.64
C ASN A 543 10.93 17.73 5.40
N THR A 544 10.70 18.75 4.57
CA THR A 544 9.91 18.63 3.33
C THR A 544 10.54 17.66 2.33
N THR A 545 11.85 17.46 2.34
CA THR A 545 12.53 16.54 1.41
C THR A 545 12.18 15.09 1.70
N ILE A 546 12.24 14.66 2.96
CA ILE A 546 11.83 13.30 3.37
C ILE A 546 10.30 13.14 3.24
N ARG A 547 9.53 14.19 3.52
CA ARG A 547 8.08 14.19 3.31
C ARG A 547 7.73 13.94 1.84
N ASP A 548 8.32 14.70 0.92
CA ASP A 548 7.95 14.67 -0.50
C ASP A 548 8.49 13.41 -1.20
N LEU A 549 9.62 12.87 -0.72
CA LEU A 549 10.06 11.50 -0.99
C LEU A 549 9.00 10.47 -0.56
N GLY A 550 8.55 10.51 0.70
CA GLY A 550 7.54 9.58 1.20
C GLY A 550 6.21 9.67 0.44
N VAL A 551 5.79 10.88 0.06
CA VAL A 551 4.60 11.10 -0.78
C VAL A 551 4.80 10.51 -2.18
N TYR A 552 5.96 10.67 -2.80
CA TYR A 552 6.28 10.05 -4.09
C TYR A 552 6.17 8.53 -4.02
N LEU A 553 6.92 7.89 -3.10
CA LEU A 553 6.97 6.44 -2.96
C LEU A 553 5.59 5.85 -2.67
N TYR A 554 4.88 6.36 -1.66
CA TYR A 554 3.52 5.94 -1.31
C TYR A 554 2.54 6.08 -2.48
N THR A 555 2.61 7.18 -3.24
CA THR A 555 1.66 7.44 -4.33
C THR A 555 1.91 6.51 -5.53
N THR A 556 3.17 6.27 -5.89
CA THR A 556 3.51 5.36 -6.99
C THR A 556 3.24 3.90 -6.61
N GLU A 557 3.64 3.47 -5.41
CA GLU A 557 3.40 2.11 -4.92
C GLU A 557 1.90 1.81 -4.75
N MET A 558 1.10 2.76 -4.26
CA MET A 558 -0.35 2.64 -4.26
C MET A 558 -0.92 2.33 -5.66
N ASN A 559 -0.39 2.94 -6.73
CA ASN A 559 -0.88 2.68 -8.08
C ASN A 559 -0.42 1.29 -8.59
N ALA A 560 0.80 0.87 -8.25
CA ALA A 560 1.28 -0.49 -8.56
C ALA A 560 0.52 -1.59 -7.79
N ILE A 561 0.21 -1.40 -6.51
CA ILE A 561 -0.58 -2.34 -5.69
C ILE A 561 -1.98 -2.55 -6.27
N ASN A 562 -2.67 -1.44 -6.61
CA ASN A 562 -4.03 -1.48 -7.14
C ASN A 562 -4.13 -2.17 -8.52
N ASP A 563 -3.07 -2.13 -9.33
CA ASP A 563 -3.00 -2.85 -10.61
C ASP A 563 -2.52 -4.30 -10.43
N TYR A 564 -1.39 -4.53 -9.76
CA TYR A 564 -0.69 -5.83 -9.82
C TYR A 564 -1.11 -6.81 -8.72
N TRP A 565 -1.23 -6.37 -7.47
CA TRP A 565 -1.65 -7.24 -6.37
C TRP A 565 -3.17 -7.44 -6.41
N PHE A 566 -3.91 -6.35 -6.59
CA PHE A 566 -5.36 -6.33 -6.39
C PHE A 566 -6.19 -6.36 -7.68
N ASP A 567 -5.64 -5.91 -8.80
CA ASP A 567 -6.35 -5.65 -10.07
C ASP A 567 -7.76 -5.07 -9.86
N VAL A 568 -7.84 -3.91 -9.18
CA VAL A 568 -9.10 -3.28 -8.74
C VAL A 568 -10.01 -2.81 -9.89
N GLN A 569 -9.60 -3.05 -11.13
CA GLN A 569 -10.28 -2.70 -12.37
C GLN A 569 -10.58 -3.93 -13.25
N ASP A 570 -10.26 -5.15 -12.79
CA ASP A 570 -10.42 -6.42 -13.51
C ASP A 570 -9.86 -6.37 -14.96
N ASN A 571 -8.65 -5.80 -15.14
CA ASN A 571 -8.03 -5.60 -16.46
C ASN A 571 -6.51 -5.85 -16.54
N THR A 572 -5.92 -6.45 -15.51
CA THR A 572 -4.48 -6.70 -15.36
C THR A 572 -4.15 -8.19 -15.27
N HIS A 573 -4.97 -8.98 -14.56
CA HIS A 573 -4.80 -10.43 -14.45
C HIS A 573 -5.45 -11.17 -15.63
N PRO A 574 -4.82 -12.22 -16.20
CA PRO A 574 -5.47 -13.06 -17.21
C PRO A 574 -6.65 -13.83 -16.62
N ALA A 575 -7.75 -14.01 -17.37
CA ALA A 575 -8.99 -14.62 -16.88
C ALA A 575 -8.89 -16.09 -16.39
N ALA A 576 -7.77 -16.78 -16.60
CA ALA A 576 -7.49 -18.09 -16.02
C ALA A 576 -6.86 -18.01 -14.61
N TYR A 577 -6.48 -16.81 -14.15
CA TYR A 577 -6.13 -16.52 -12.77
C TYR A 577 -7.42 -16.23 -11.99
N THR A 578 -7.87 -17.21 -11.19
CA THR A 578 -9.11 -17.11 -10.42
C THR A 578 -9.00 -16.49 -9.02
N PRO A 579 -7.85 -16.44 -8.32
CA PRO A 579 -7.73 -15.77 -7.03
C PRO A 579 -8.07 -14.29 -7.10
N SER A 580 -8.58 -13.76 -5.99
CA SER A 580 -8.94 -12.33 -5.89
C SER A 580 -7.76 -11.40 -5.60
N VAL A 581 -6.56 -11.94 -5.40
CA VAL A 581 -5.32 -11.23 -5.08
C VAL A 581 -4.12 -12.03 -5.57
N VAL A 582 -3.10 -11.34 -6.10
CA VAL A 582 -1.75 -11.86 -6.22
C VAL A 582 -1.00 -11.48 -4.96
N THR A 583 -0.78 -12.42 -4.05
CA THR A 583 -0.13 -12.17 -2.75
C THR A 583 1.36 -11.85 -2.87
N MET A 584 2.05 -12.47 -3.82
CA MET A 584 3.47 -12.20 -4.10
C MET A 584 3.67 -11.79 -5.56
N ILE A 585 4.20 -10.58 -5.77
CA ILE A 585 4.68 -10.13 -7.07
C ILE A 585 6.16 -10.46 -7.22
N TRP A 586 6.51 -11.06 -8.35
CA TRP A 586 7.88 -11.37 -8.74
C TRP A 586 8.29 -10.59 -9.99
N GLY A 587 9.50 -10.84 -10.48
CA GLY A 587 9.89 -10.50 -11.85
C GLY A 587 9.15 -11.39 -12.88
N GLY A 588 9.27 -12.71 -12.73
CA GLY A 588 8.78 -13.71 -13.70
C GLY A 588 7.39 -14.29 -13.45
N LYS A 589 6.72 -13.92 -12.34
CA LYS A 589 5.36 -14.36 -12.01
C LYS A 589 4.60 -13.39 -11.10
N GLY A 590 3.30 -13.60 -10.98
CA GLY A 590 2.52 -13.32 -9.78
C GLY A 590 2.08 -14.64 -9.14
N ALA A 591 2.09 -14.77 -7.81
CA ALA A 591 1.72 -16.00 -7.11
C ALA A 591 0.71 -15.78 -5.97
N ASN A 592 -0.22 -16.73 -5.78
CA ASN A 592 -1.11 -16.80 -4.61
C ASN A 592 -0.52 -17.73 -3.54
N ALA A 593 0.42 -17.21 -2.74
CA ALA A 593 1.15 -17.94 -1.70
C ALA A 593 1.77 -16.95 -0.69
N THR A 594 2.30 -17.44 0.43
CA THR A 594 3.27 -16.67 1.25
C THR A 594 4.56 -17.47 1.49
N TRP A 595 5.55 -16.81 2.08
CA TRP A 595 6.82 -17.42 2.52
C TRP A 595 6.69 -18.44 3.66
N PHE A 596 5.55 -18.49 4.37
CA PHE A 596 5.44 -19.20 5.66
C PHE A 596 4.15 -20.00 5.86
N THR A 597 3.12 -19.82 5.02
CA THR A 597 1.81 -20.47 5.21
C THR A 597 1.02 -20.60 3.91
N ALA A 598 0.02 -21.48 3.94
CA ALA A 598 -1.02 -21.60 2.92
C ALA A 598 -2.43 -21.32 3.49
N ASN A 599 -2.52 -20.80 4.72
CA ASN A 599 -3.79 -20.41 5.33
C ASN A 599 -4.39 -19.18 4.61
N PRO A 600 -5.65 -19.24 4.11
CA PRO A 600 -6.25 -18.14 3.35
C PRO A 600 -6.29 -16.80 4.09
N GLU A 601 -6.56 -16.81 5.39
CA GLU A 601 -6.65 -15.61 6.23
C GLU A 601 -5.33 -14.83 6.23
N GLN A 602 -4.21 -15.56 6.15
CA GLN A 602 -2.86 -14.99 6.11
C GLN A 602 -2.40 -14.66 4.68
N VAL A 603 -2.73 -15.51 3.70
CA VAL A 603 -2.48 -15.28 2.26
C VAL A 603 -3.15 -13.99 1.77
N HIS A 604 -4.33 -13.66 2.30
CA HIS A 604 -4.96 -12.36 2.09
C HIS A 604 -4.38 -11.27 3.04
N GLY A 605 -4.32 -11.56 4.34
CA GLY A 605 -4.04 -10.56 5.38
C GLY A 605 -2.66 -9.91 5.31
N ILE A 606 -1.66 -10.60 4.75
CA ILE A 606 -0.29 -10.08 4.61
C ILE A 606 -0.20 -8.83 3.73
N ASN A 607 -1.15 -8.64 2.81
CA ASN A 607 -1.25 -7.43 1.97
C ASN A 607 -2.23 -6.36 2.52
N TRP A 608 -2.67 -6.52 3.77
CA TRP A 608 -3.42 -5.49 4.50
C TRP A 608 -2.64 -4.96 5.72
N LEU A 609 -1.82 -5.79 6.36
CA LEU A 609 -1.15 -5.47 7.61
C LEU A 609 0.10 -4.59 7.41
N PRO A 610 0.41 -3.66 8.31
CA PRO A 610 -0.35 -3.28 9.52
C PRO A 610 -1.47 -2.27 9.21
N ILE A 611 -2.74 -2.65 9.43
CA ILE A 611 -3.87 -1.73 9.16
C ILE A 611 -3.84 -0.55 10.15
N THR A 612 -3.46 0.62 9.65
CA THR A 612 -3.42 1.88 10.42
C THR A 612 -3.94 3.03 9.56
N ALA A 613 -4.09 4.23 10.15
CA ALA A 613 -4.49 5.43 9.40
C ALA A 613 -3.47 5.94 8.36
N GLY A 614 -2.32 5.24 8.21
CA GLY A 614 -1.44 5.36 7.05
C GLY A 614 -1.89 4.55 5.83
N HIS A 615 -2.87 3.65 5.97
CA HIS A 615 -3.26 2.64 4.96
C HIS A 615 -4.66 2.91 4.38
N LEU A 616 -5.05 4.20 4.30
CA LEU A 616 -6.36 4.61 3.79
C LEU A 616 -6.59 4.18 2.33
N TYR A 617 -5.53 3.89 1.58
CA TYR A 617 -5.61 3.39 0.20
C TYR A 617 -6.38 2.07 0.08
N LEU A 618 -6.31 1.20 1.09
CA LEU A 618 -7.09 -0.05 1.14
C LEU A 618 -8.61 0.22 1.07
N THR A 619 -9.04 1.41 1.51
CA THR A 619 -10.46 1.79 1.55
C THR A 619 -10.98 2.41 0.25
N HIS A 620 -10.10 2.76 -0.70
CA HIS A 620 -10.47 3.45 -1.95
C HIS A 620 -11.42 2.63 -2.84
N TYR A 621 -11.35 1.30 -2.79
CA TYR A 621 -12.10 0.39 -3.66
C TYR A 621 -12.95 -0.60 -2.85
N PRO A 622 -14.06 -0.17 -2.23
CA PRO A 622 -14.87 -1.02 -1.36
C PRO A 622 -15.58 -2.17 -2.10
N SER A 623 -15.76 -2.06 -3.42
CA SER A 623 -16.19 -3.17 -4.29
C SER A 623 -15.12 -4.27 -4.38
N TYR A 624 -13.85 -3.90 -4.56
CA TYR A 624 -12.73 -4.82 -4.52
C TYR A 624 -12.57 -5.42 -3.11
N ALA A 625 -12.67 -4.62 -2.04
CA ALA A 625 -12.63 -5.14 -0.68
C ALA A 625 -13.77 -6.13 -0.37
N ALA A 626 -14.92 -5.99 -1.03
CA ALA A 626 -15.99 -7.00 -1.00
C ALA A 626 -15.65 -8.27 -1.80
N LYS A 627 -15.12 -8.14 -3.03
CA LYS A 627 -14.62 -9.25 -3.86
C LYS A 627 -13.58 -10.08 -3.10
N ASN A 628 -12.57 -9.43 -2.56
CA ASN A 628 -11.45 -10.05 -1.87
C ASN A 628 -11.86 -10.70 -0.54
N TYR A 629 -12.70 -10.03 0.28
CA TYR A 629 -13.27 -10.65 1.47
C TYR A 629 -14.14 -11.88 1.16
N ASN A 630 -14.98 -11.81 0.12
CA ASN A 630 -15.85 -12.93 -0.25
C ASN A 630 -15.05 -14.13 -0.78
N ALA A 631 -13.92 -13.89 -1.48
CA ALA A 631 -12.99 -14.95 -1.86
C ALA A 631 -12.37 -15.62 -0.62
N LEU A 632 -11.86 -14.84 0.34
CA LEU A 632 -11.37 -15.36 1.62
C LEU A 632 -12.43 -16.22 2.35
N VAL A 633 -13.69 -15.76 2.43
CA VAL A 633 -14.78 -16.55 3.02
C VAL A 633 -14.98 -17.88 2.29
N SER A 634 -14.85 -17.91 0.96
CA SER A 634 -14.98 -19.13 0.16
C SER A 634 -13.78 -20.07 0.33
N GLU A 635 -12.56 -19.52 0.36
CA GLU A 635 -11.31 -20.29 0.48
C GLU A 635 -11.13 -20.86 1.90
N ASN A 636 -11.61 -20.15 2.92
CA ASN A 636 -11.61 -20.60 4.32
C ASN A 636 -12.82 -21.48 4.69
N GLY A 637 -13.78 -21.68 3.77
CA GLY A 637 -14.99 -22.46 4.01
C GLY A 637 -16.01 -21.82 4.97
N GLY A 638 -15.89 -20.52 5.25
CA GLY A 638 -16.81 -19.76 6.12
C GLY A 638 -16.13 -18.62 6.88
N THR A 639 -16.89 -17.99 7.79
CA THR A 639 -16.41 -16.90 8.66
C THR A 639 -15.92 -17.37 10.03
N ASN A 640 -15.49 -18.64 10.14
CA ASN A 640 -14.89 -19.19 11.34
C ASN A 640 -13.39 -18.91 11.29
N TRP A 641 -13.00 -17.73 11.76
CA TRP A 641 -11.61 -17.26 11.69
C TRP A 641 -10.75 -17.90 12.78
N ASP A 642 -9.62 -18.50 12.40
CA ASP A 642 -8.67 -19.14 13.32
C ASP A 642 -7.53 -18.20 13.74
N ILE A 643 -7.11 -17.28 12.86
CA ILE A 643 -5.99 -16.36 13.07
C ILE A 643 -6.33 -14.94 12.56
N TRP A 644 -5.55 -13.91 12.93
CA TRP A 644 -5.64 -12.52 12.42
C TRP A 644 -7.06 -11.92 12.38
N ARG A 645 -7.93 -12.37 13.29
CA ARG A 645 -9.39 -12.18 13.27
C ARG A 645 -9.76 -10.69 13.27
N ASP A 646 -9.00 -9.92 14.02
CA ASP A 646 -8.98 -8.47 14.08
C ASP A 646 -8.68 -7.79 12.74
N LEU A 647 -7.67 -8.24 11.99
CA LEU A 647 -7.35 -7.71 10.65
C LEU A 647 -8.48 -8.01 9.66
N ILE A 648 -9.04 -9.22 9.70
CA ILE A 648 -10.17 -9.62 8.86
C ILE A 648 -11.39 -8.73 9.12
N TRP A 649 -11.72 -8.45 10.38
CA TRP A 649 -12.82 -7.55 10.72
C TRP A 649 -12.53 -6.09 10.35
N MET A 650 -11.28 -5.63 10.48
CA MET A 650 -10.88 -4.29 10.03
C MET A 650 -10.99 -4.12 8.51
N TYR A 651 -10.58 -5.13 7.73
CA TYR A 651 -10.74 -5.13 6.27
C TYR A 651 -12.22 -5.25 5.87
N ARG A 652 -12.99 -6.12 6.55
CA ARG A 652 -14.44 -6.25 6.33
C ARG A 652 -15.19 -4.94 6.58
N ALA A 653 -14.73 -4.09 7.50
CA ALA A 653 -15.37 -2.81 7.77
C ALA A 653 -15.36 -1.83 6.57
N ILE A 654 -14.51 -2.07 5.57
CA ILE A 654 -14.46 -1.31 4.31
C ILE A 654 -15.69 -1.59 3.44
N SER A 655 -16.14 -2.85 3.37
CA SER A 655 -17.29 -3.26 2.56
C SER A 655 -18.59 -3.40 3.35
N SER A 656 -18.52 -3.78 4.63
CA SER A 656 -19.68 -3.89 5.54
C SER A 656 -19.27 -3.64 7.01
N PRO A 657 -19.27 -2.37 7.48
CA PRO A 657 -18.96 -2.05 8.87
C PRO A 657 -20.01 -2.58 9.86
N ALA A 658 -21.25 -2.85 9.41
CA ALA A 658 -22.26 -3.51 10.25
C ALA A 658 -21.89 -4.97 10.55
N ASP A 659 -21.45 -5.71 9.53
CA ASP A 659 -21.02 -7.11 9.66
C ASP A 659 -19.72 -7.23 10.47
N ALA A 660 -18.73 -6.37 10.18
CA ALA A 660 -17.49 -6.28 10.95
C ALA A 660 -17.74 -6.04 12.45
N LYS A 661 -18.66 -5.15 12.82
CA LYS A 661 -19.06 -4.93 14.23
C LYS A 661 -19.69 -6.18 14.86
N ASN A 662 -20.54 -6.90 14.12
CA ASN A 662 -21.18 -8.11 14.62
C ASN A 662 -20.17 -9.23 14.87
N GLN A 663 -19.26 -9.47 13.92
CA GLN A 663 -18.21 -10.48 14.06
C GLN A 663 -17.21 -10.12 15.17
N PHE A 664 -16.78 -8.84 15.24
CA PHE A 664 -15.96 -8.34 16.35
C PHE A 664 -16.64 -8.57 17.71
N ALA A 665 -17.90 -8.16 17.86
CA ALA A 665 -18.63 -8.28 19.12
C ALA A 665 -18.85 -9.74 19.56
N ALA A 666 -19.00 -10.67 18.61
CA ALA A 666 -19.09 -12.10 18.90
C ALA A 666 -17.72 -12.72 19.25
N GLY A 667 -16.65 -12.34 18.53
CA GLY A 667 -15.34 -12.98 18.64
C GLY A 667 -14.41 -12.41 19.73
N VAL A 668 -14.47 -11.09 20.01
CA VAL A 668 -13.47 -10.39 20.84
C VAL A 668 -13.34 -10.93 22.26
N GLY A 669 -14.41 -11.48 22.84
CA GLY A 669 -14.38 -12.13 24.16
C GLY A 669 -13.52 -13.39 24.23
N SER A 670 -13.17 -13.98 23.09
CA SER A 670 -12.26 -15.13 22.96
C SER A 670 -10.82 -14.75 22.59
N MET A 671 -10.51 -13.45 22.44
CA MET A 671 -9.17 -12.99 22.07
C MET A 671 -8.38 -12.64 23.32
N ALA A 672 -7.31 -13.40 23.59
CA ALA A 672 -6.33 -13.04 24.62
C ALA A 672 -5.34 -11.99 24.08
N THR A 673 -5.03 -10.96 24.87
CA THR A 673 -3.97 -9.99 24.57
C THR A 673 -2.62 -10.48 25.09
N GLY A 674 -1.52 -10.09 24.43
CA GLY A 674 -0.16 -10.42 24.87
C GLY A 674 0.34 -11.84 24.58
N GLY A 675 -0.43 -12.67 23.88
CA GLY A 675 0.03 -13.97 23.40
C GLY A 675 1.00 -13.86 22.22
N ALA A 676 1.62 -15.00 21.85
CA ALA A 676 2.43 -15.12 20.65
C ALA A 676 1.58 -15.16 19.37
N GLU A 677 2.21 -15.06 18.20
CA GLU A 677 1.51 -15.14 16.92
C GLU A 677 0.75 -16.47 16.77
N GLY A 678 -0.48 -16.41 16.25
CA GLY A 678 -1.38 -17.57 16.17
C GLY A 678 -1.97 -18.08 17.50
N SER A 679 -1.71 -17.45 18.66
CA SER A 679 -2.27 -17.89 19.96
C SER A 679 -3.77 -17.55 20.18
N GLY A 680 -4.53 -17.31 19.11
CA GLY A 680 -5.93 -16.87 19.16
C GLY A 680 -6.16 -15.41 19.61
N GLY A 681 -5.09 -14.67 19.88
CA GLY A 681 -5.13 -13.23 20.15
C GLY A 681 -5.34 -12.36 18.90
N PRO A 682 -5.16 -11.04 19.01
CA PRO A 682 -4.94 -10.16 17.85
C PRO A 682 -3.65 -10.56 17.11
N GLU A 683 -3.50 -10.15 15.84
CA GLU A 683 -2.20 -10.18 15.16
C GLU A 683 -1.15 -9.42 15.99
N THR A 684 0.09 -9.91 16.03
CA THR A 684 1.08 -9.44 17.02
C THR A 684 1.53 -7.99 16.84
N GLY A 685 1.38 -7.39 15.66
CA GLY A 685 1.53 -5.95 15.40
C GLY A 685 0.27 -5.11 15.66
N ASN A 686 -0.89 -5.73 15.88
CA ASN A 686 -2.20 -5.09 16.03
C ASN A 686 -2.81 -5.28 17.44
N SER A 687 -4.02 -4.77 17.69
CA SER A 687 -4.68 -4.83 19.00
C SER A 687 -6.21 -4.76 18.90
N LYS A 688 -6.90 -5.24 19.96
CA LYS A 688 -8.34 -5.01 20.15
C LYS A 688 -8.72 -3.54 20.05
N ALA A 689 -7.91 -2.65 20.64
CA ALA A 689 -8.16 -1.22 20.67
C ALA A 689 -8.11 -0.60 19.27
N ASN A 690 -7.08 -0.91 18.47
CA ASN A 690 -6.98 -0.42 17.08
C ASN A 690 -8.12 -0.96 16.21
N ALA A 691 -8.43 -2.27 16.31
CA ALA A 691 -9.52 -2.87 15.54
C ALA A 691 -10.90 -2.27 15.90
N TYR A 692 -11.22 -2.15 17.19
CA TYR A 692 -12.46 -1.51 17.64
C TYR A 692 -12.54 -0.04 17.20
N HIS A 693 -11.44 0.71 17.33
CA HIS A 693 -11.34 2.10 16.91
C HIS A 693 -11.51 2.29 15.40
N TRP A 694 -10.90 1.42 14.58
CA TRP A 694 -10.98 1.44 13.12
C TRP A 694 -12.38 1.10 12.61
N ILE A 695 -12.94 -0.05 13.02
CA ILE A 695 -14.23 -0.55 12.55
C ILE A 695 -15.35 0.48 12.81
N TYR A 696 -15.36 1.09 14.00
CA TYR A 696 -16.37 2.08 14.38
C TYR A 696 -16.12 3.48 13.77
N ASN A 697 -14.89 3.82 13.37
CA ASN A 697 -14.61 5.03 12.59
C ASN A 697 -15.08 4.90 11.14
N LEU A 698 -14.83 3.76 10.47
CA LEU A 698 -15.39 3.50 9.14
C LEU A 698 -16.92 3.39 9.18
N ASP A 699 -17.49 2.81 10.25
CA ASP A 699 -18.94 2.87 10.49
C ASP A 699 -19.46 4.31 10.60
N ALA A 700 -18.73 5.21 11.23
CA ALA A 700 -19.17 6.60 11.40
C ALA A 700 -19.01 7.42 10.11
N MET A 701 -17.83 7.39 9.49
CA MET A 701 -17.41 8.31 8.43
C MET A 701 -17.46 7.75 7.01
N GLY A 702 -17.54 6.42 6.86
CA GLY A 702 -17.38 5.72 5.58
C GLY A 702 -15.90 5.54 5.21
N ASN A 703 -15.66 5.24 3.93
CA ASN A 703 -14.32 4.99 3.37
C ASN A 703 -13.66 6.29 2.89
N ALA A 704 -12.34 6.29 2.69
CA ALA A 704 -11.66 7.43 2.10
C ALA A 704 -12.11 7.64 0.63
N ASP A 705 -12.30 8.90 0.23
CA ASP A 705 -12.84 9.31 -1.07
C ASP A 705 -11.70 9.73 -2.01
N PRO A 706 -11.20 8.84 -2.90
CA PRO A 706 -10.04 9.11 -3.74
C PRO A 706 -10.30 10.13 -4.85
N ALA A 707 -11.54 10.62 -5.02
CA ALA A 707 -11.81 11.70 -5.94
C ALA A 707 -11.20 13.03 -5.46
N ILE A 708 -11.05 13.21 -4.13
CA ILE A 708 -10.74 14.48 -3.48
C ILE A 708 -9.32 14.47 -2.89
N THR A 709 -8.52 15.44 -3.28
CA THR A 709 -7.18 15.69 -2.72
C THR A 709 -7.18 16.91 -1.79
N ALA A 710 -6.07 17.15 -1.09
CA ALA A 710 -5.93 18.26 -0.15
C ALA A 710 -4.58 18.97 -0.30
N ASN A 711 -4.52 20.27 0.03
CA ASN A 711 -3.30 21.07 0.04
C ASN A 711 -2.32 20.73 1.20
N SER A 712 -2.53 19.60 1.88
CA SER A 712 -1.79 19.15 3.06
C SER A 712 -1.70 17.63 3.00
N PRO A 713 -0.50 17.02 3.06
CA PRO A 713 -0.34 15.57 2.93
C PRO A 713 -0.90 14.79 4.13
N THR A 714 -1.13 15.51 5.23
CA THR A 714 -1.68 15.04 6.51
C THR A 714 -3.21 15.23 6.61
N ALA A 715 -3.92 15.11 5.49
CA ALA A 715 -5.38 15.30 5.41
C ALA A 715 -6.03 14.35 4.39
N ALA A 716 -7.22 13.87 4.70
CA ALA A 716 -8.03 12.96 3.88
C ALA A 716 -9.53 13.30 4.00
N VAL A 717 -10.34 12.85 3.04
CA VAL A 717 -11.80 12.96 3.08
C VAL A 717 -12.40 11.55 3.12
N PHE A 718 -13.37 11.33 4.01
CA PHE A 718 -14.15 10.09 4.08
C PHE A 718 -15.56 10.34 3.54
N ASN A 719 -16.24 9.32 3.01
CA ASN A 719 -17.57 9.45 2.41
C ASN A 719 -18.49 8.29 2.82
N LYS A 720 -19.59 8.62 3.51
CA LYS A 720 -20.66 7.67 3.87
C LYS A 720 -21.96 8.07 3.18
N GLY A 721 -22.32 7.37 2.11
CA GLY A 721 -23.60 7.57 1.41
C GLY A 721 -23.79 8.99 0.85
N GLY A 722 -22.71 9.65 0.44
CA GLY A 722 -22.70 11.04 -0.02
C GLY A 722 -22.42 12.08 1.07
N VAL A 723 -22.43 11.70 2.36
CA VAL A 723 -22.01 12.57 3.46
C VAL A 723 -20.50 12.50 3.60
N LYS A 724 -19.82 13.60 3.25
CA LYS A 724 -18.36 13.72 3.37
C LYS A 724 -17.94 14.11 4.79
N THR A 725 -16.84 13.53 5.26
CA THR A 725 -16.16 13.92 6.51
C THR A 725 -14.73 14.35 6.20
N TYR A 726 -14.41 15.62 6.42
CA TYR A 726 -13.10 16.21 6.13
C TYR A 726 -12.20 16.13 7.36
N VAL A 727 -11.05 15.45 7.22
CA VAL A 727 -10.11 15.19 8.32
C VAL A 727 -8.74 15.71 7.95
N ALA A 728 -8.14 16.52 8.81
CA ALA A 728 -6.79 17.02 8.67
C ALA A 728 -6.10 17.06 10.04
N TYR A 729 -4.85 16.62 10.10
CA TYR A 729 -3.97 16.83 11.24
C TYR A 729 -2.97 17.94 10.94
N ASN A 730 -2.53 18.65 11.98
CA ASN A 730 -1.51 19.68 11.88
C ASN A 730 -0.34 19.40 12.83
N PHE A 731 0.85 19.22 12.27
CA PHE A 731 2.09 18.99 13.01
C PHE A 731 2.84 20.27 13.41
N SER A 732 2.33 21.44 13.01
CA SER A 732 2.96 22.73 13.32
C SER A 732 2.44 23.35 14.63
N ASN A 733 3.20 24.33 15.13
CA ASN A 733 2.90 25.08 16.35
C ASN A 733 1.95 26.27 16.12
N SER A 734 1.35 26.40 14.94
CA SER A 734 0.38 27.45 14.59
C SER A 734 -0.83 26.85 13.87
N ALA A 735 -2.00 27.49 13.93
CA ALA A 735 -3.16 27.01 13.19
C ALA A 735 -2.95 27.15 11.66
N LYS A 736 -3.34 26.15 10.88
CA LYS A 736 -3.33 26.17 9.40
C LYS A 736 -4.73 25.98 8.83
N THR A 737 -5.01 26.61 7.68
CA THR A 737 -6.17 26.25 6.85
C THR A 737 -5.77 25.14 5.89
N VAL A 738 -6.52 24.04 5.88
CA VAL A 738 -6.40 23.00 4.86
C VAL A 738 -7.58 23.13 3.90
N THR A 739 -7.28 23.09 2.60
CA THR A 739 -8.24 23.24 1.51
C THR A 739 -8.22 21.99 0.64
N PHE A 740 -9.41 21.50 0.30
CA PHE A 740 -9.64 20.29 -0.48
C PHE A 740 -10.01 20.62 -1.92
N SER A 741 -9.79 19.67 -2.85
CA SER A 741 -9.99 19.88 -4.29
C SER A 741 -11.45 20.06 -4.71
N ASP A 742 -12.42 19.90 -3.79
CA ASP A 742 -13.83 20.24 -4.00
C ASP A 742 -14.21 21.66 -3.51
N GLY A 743 -13.22 22.46 -3.11
CA GLY A 743 -13.38 23.83 -2.61
C GLY A 743 -13.64 23.94 -1.10
N THR A 744 -13.85 22.82 -0.41
CA THR A 744 -14.04 22.83 1.06
C THR A 744 -12.76 23.26 1.76
N SER A 745 -12.88 23.99 2.87
CA SER A 745 -11.75 24.31 3.75
C SER A 745 -12.06 24.05 5.22
N VAL A 746 -11.06 23.58 5.96
CA VAL A 746 -11.07 23.34 7.41
C VAL A 746 -10.01 24.20 8.09
N SER A 747 -10.31 24.70 9.28
CA SER A 747 -9.30 25.27 10.18
C SER A 747 -8.76 24.16 11.08
N VAL A 748 -7.44 24.02 11.11
CA VAL A 748 -6.72 22.98 11.87
C VAL A 748 -5.86 23.68 12.92
N PRO A 749 -6.18 23.57 14.23
CA PRO A 749 -5.37 24.20 15.27
C PRO A 749 -3.95 23.61 15.33
N ALA A 750 -3.05 24.22 16.10
CA ALA A 750 -1.70 23.69 16.30
C ALA A 750 -1.73 22.27 16.89
N ASN A 751 -0.80 21.39 16.49
CA ASN A 751 -0.57 20.05 17.05
C ASN A 751 -1.83 19.19 17.28
N SER A 752 -2.82 19.24 16.37
CA SER A 752 -4.14 18.61 16.56
C SER A 752 -4.88 18.30 15.26
N PHE A 753 -6.02 17.60 15.37
CA PHE A 753 -7.01 17.44 14.29
C PHE A 753 -7.92 18.68 14.16
N ASN A 754 -8.54 18.85 13.00
CA ASN A 754 -9.53 19.90 12.75
C ASN A 754 -10.78 19.79 13.63
N THR A 755 -11.37 20.94 13.98
CA THR A 755 -12.68 21.03 14.63
C THR A 755 -13.76 21.37 13.60
N GLY A 756 -14.96 20.78 13.77
CA GLY A 756 -16.01 20.84 12.76
C GLY A 756 -15.72 20.02 11.49
N ASN A 757 -16.60 20.10 10.50
CA ASN A 757 -16.53 19.32 9.25
C ASN A 757 -16.28 20.22 8.02
N GLY A 758 -15.51 21.29 8.21
CA GLY A 758 -15.33 22.35 7.22
C GLY A 758 -16.49 23.35 7.19
N GLY A 759 -16.19 24.52 6.63
CA GLY A 759 -17.14 25.59 6.37
C GLY A 759 -16.67 26.33 5.13
N GLY A 760 -17.23 25.99 3.97
CA GLY A 760 -16.79 26.54 2.69
C GLY A 760 -16.92 28.06 2.66
N THR A 761 -15.87 28.75 2.23
CA THR A 761 -15.87 30.23 2.05
C THR A 761 -16.60 30.67 0.77
N GLY A 762 -17.66 29.94 0.38
CA GLY A 762 -18.54 30.26 -0.74
C GLY A 762 -19.81 30.93 -0.24
N GLY A 763 -19.81 32.26 -0.13
CA GLY A 763 -21.00 33.06 0.20
C GLY A 763 -21.58 32.77 1.58
N GLY A 764 -20.92 33.27 2.64
CA GLY A 764 -21.38 33.09 4.01
C GLY A 764 -22.83 33.55 4.24
N ASP A 765 -23.57 32.80 5.05
CA ASP A 765 -24.98 33.05 5.33
C ASP A 765 -25.19 34.44 5.95
N THR A 766 -25.98 35.27 5.26
CA THR A 766 -26.14 36.71 5.52
C THR A 766 -27.60 37.16 5.56
N VAL A 767 -28.55 36.26 5.26
CA VAL A 767 -29.98 36.53 5.25
C VAL A 767 -30.61 35.72 6.37
N ALA A 768 -31.33 36.41 7.27
CA ALA A 768 -31.95 35.74 8.41
C ALA A 768 -33.24 35.00 8.00
N PRO A 769 -33.59 33.88 8.68
CA PRO A 769 -34.79 33.10 8.38
C PRO A 769 -36.06 33.95 8.50
N SER A 770 -37.02 33.72 7.59
CA SER A 770 -38.28 34.45 7.60
C SER A 770 -39.05 34.25 8.92
N ALA A 771 -39.70 35.30 9.41
CA ALA A 771 -40.43 35.24 10.68
C ALA A 771 -41.52 34.15 10.63
N PRO A 772 -41.60 33.23 11.61
CA PRO A 772 -42.66 32.22 11.63
C PRO A 772 -44.04 32.91 11.71
N SER A 773 -44.99 32.48 10.88
CA SER A 773 -46.21 33.25 10.61
C SER A 773 -47.49 32.47 10.86
N GLY A 774 -48.56 33.16 11.28
CA GLY A 774 -49.81 32.50 11.65
C GLY A 774 -49.69 31.62 12.90
N LEU A 775 -48.95 32.09 13.91
CA LEU A 775 -48.90 31.46 15.23
C LEU A 775 -50.28 31.50 15.89
N VAL A 776 -50.87 30.32 16.12
CA VAL A 776 -52.20 30.14 16.72
C VAL A 776 -52.18 29.07 17.80
N SER A 777 -53.06 29.24 18.80
CA SER A 777 -53.43 28.14 19.70
C SER A 777 -54.42 27.22 18.98
N THR A 778 -54.12 25.92 18.97
CA THR A 778 -54.96 24.87 18.35
C THR A 778 -55.75 24.06 19.38
N GLY A 779 -55.53 24.32 20.68
CA GLY A 779 -56.25 23.67 21.78
C GLY A 779 -55.71 24.11 23.14
N LYS A 780 -56.58 24.14 24.15
CA LYS A 780 -56.23 24.50 25.53
C LYS A 780 -56.91 23.56 26.54
N THR A 781 -56.20 23.22 27.60
CA THR A 781 -56.72 22.53 28.79
C THR A 781 -56.40 23.36 30.03
N SER A 782 -56.71 22.87 31.23
CA SER A 782 -56.31 23.52 32.49
C SER A 782 -54.79 23.51 32.76
N SER A 783 -54.01 22.65 32.08
CA SER A 783 -52.57 22.47 32.32
C SER A 783 -51.72 22.32 31.04
N SER A 784 -52.30 22.57 29.86
CA SER A 784 -51.57 22.53 28.58
C SER A 784 -52.15 23.44 27.50
N VAL A 785 -51.29 23.89 26.59
CA VAL A 785 -51.67 24.58 25.35
C VAL A 785 -50.97 23.96 24.15
N SER A 786 -51.73 23.73 23.07
CA SER A 786 -51.22 23.29 21.77
C SER A 786 -51.03 24.50 20.87
N LEU A 787 -49.85 24.65 20.28
CA LEU A 787 -49.51 25.75 19.37
C LEU A 787 -49.17 25.23 17.98
N SER A 788 -49.50 26.00 16.94
CA SER A 788 -49.08 25.74 15.56
C SER A 788 -48.76 27.03 14.83
N TRP A 789 -47.80 26.98 13.90
CA TRP A 789 -47.43 28.08 13.02
C TRP A 789 -47.02 27.57 11.63
N SER A 790 -47.01 28.47 10.65
CA SER A 790 -46.41 28.23 9.34
C SER A 790 -44.89 28.23 9.50
N ALA A 791 -44.22 27.22 8.93
CA ALA A 791 -42.77 27.12 9.02
C ALA A 791 -42.06 28.32 8.38
N SER A 792 -40.98 28.76 8.99
CA SER A 792 -40.02 29.70 8.43
C SER A 792 -39.30 29.12 7.21
N THR A 793 -38.82 30.01 6.36
CA THR A 793 -38.05 29.71 5.14
C THR A 793 -36.71 30.44 5.20
N ASP A 794 -35.68 29.80 4.68
CA ASP A 794 -34.29 30.25 4.79
C ASP A 794 -33.52 29.82 3.53
N ASN A 795 -32.44 30.53 3.20
CA ASN A 795 -31.56 30.28 2.06
C ASN A 795 -30.50 29.19 2.30
N VAL A 796 -30.21 28.86 3.57
CA VAL A 796 -29.29 27.78 3.97
C VAL A 796 -30.01 26.71 4.80
N GLY A 797 -30.77 27.11 5.82
CA GLY A 797 -31.64 26.19 6.56
C GLY A 797 -32.05 26.63 7.97
N VAL A 798 -33.31 26.39 8.33
CA VAL A 798 -33.86 26.59 9.67
C VAL A 798 -33.44 25.43 10.59
N THR A 799 -32.69 25.73 11.66
CA THR A 799 -32.14 24.72 12.58
C THR A 799 -33.09 24.34 13.73
N GLY A 800 -34.02 25.24 14.10
CA GLY A 800 -35.05 24.95 15.11
C GLY A 800 -35.86 26.17 15.53
N TYR A 801 -36.73 25.96 16.52
CA TYR A 801 -37.58 27.00 17.11
C TYR A 801 -37.50 27.00 18.64
N THR A 802 -37.54 28.18 19.24
CA THR A 802 -37.76 28.35 20.69
C THR A 802 -39.14 28.94 20.92
N VAL A 803 -39.97 28.25 21.69
CA VAL A 803 -41.22 28.79 22.24
C VAL A 803 -40.91 29.38 23.62
N SER A 804 -41.34 30.61 23.87
CA SER A 804 -41.24 31.24 25.20
C SER A 804 -42.62 31.51 25.80
N TYR A 805 -42.75 31.31 27.12
CA TYR A 805 -43.98 31.55 27.88
C TYR A 805 -43.63 31.98 29.31
N GLY A 806 -44.23 33.08 29.78
CA GLY A 806 -44.19 33.50 31.20
C GLY A 806 -42.83 33.94 31.77
N GLY A 807 -41.73 33.71 31.04
CA GLY A 807 -40.34 33.84 31.50
C GLY A 807 -39.49 32.58 31.24
N GLY A 808 -40.12 31.44 30.96
CA GLY A 808 -39.45 30.19 30.57
C GLY A 808 -39.26 30.05 29.05
N ARG A 809 -38.37 29.13 28.66
CA ARG A 809 -38.07 28.75 27.28
C ARG A 809 -38.21 27.24 27.08
N LEU A 810 -38.74 26.83 25.93
CA LEU A 810 -38.77 25.46 25.44
C LEU A 810 -38.20 25.42 24.02
N ASN A 811 -37.15 24.64 23.81
CA ASN A 811 -36.49 24.49 22.52
C ASN A 811 -37.01 23.24 21.80
N GLN A 812 -37.22 23.35 20.49
CA GLN A 812 -37.69 22.27 19.61
C GLN A 812 -36.82 22.22 18.36
N GLY A 813 -36.10 21.11 18.17
CA GLY A 813 -35.28 20.86 16.99
C GLY A 813 -36.10 20.27 15.84
N CYS A 814 -35.71 20.57 14.60
CA CYS A 814 -36.39 20.07 13.39
C CYS A 814 -36.04 18.59 13.09
N GLY A 815 -36.46 17.67 13.96
CA GLY A 815 -36.22 16.22 13.82
C GLY A 815 -37.51 15.41 14.01
N GLY A 816 -37.97 14.73 12.96
CA GLY A 816 -39.17 13.90 13.01
C GLY A 816 -38.92 12.53 13.65
N GLN A 817 -39.12 12.40 14.97
CA GLN A 817 -39.13 11.11 15.65
C GLN A 817 -40.43 10.86 16.41
N ARG A 818 -41.01 9.67 16.19
CA ARG A 818 -41.88 8.99 17.17
C ARG A 818 -41.07 7.86 17.80
N LEU A 819 -40.52 8.11 18.97
CA LEU A 819 -40.24 7.04 19.95
C LEU A 819 -41.42 7.00 20.92
N GLY A 820 -41.82 5.81 21.34
CA GLY A 820 -43.13 5.59 21.98
C GLY A 820 -43.06 4.81 23.29
N GLY A 821 -44.23 4.40 23.76
CA GLY A 821 -44.39 3.43 24.85
C GLY A 821 -45.25 3.94 26.00
N GLN A 822 -46.43 3.36 26.15
CA GLN A 822 -46.86 2.79 27.43
C GLN A 822 -47.98 1.77 27.25
N GLN A 823 -48.10 0.87 28.21
CA GLN A 823 -48.95 -0.32 28.18
C GLN A 823 -50.42 0.02 28.51
N ARG A 824 -51.35 -0.79 27.97
CA ARG A 824 -52.51 -1.30 28.74
C ARG A 824 -52.74 -2.77 28.41
N ARG A 825 -53.42 -3.47 29.32
CA ARG A 825 -53.75 -4.90 29.22
C ARG A 825 -55.19 -5.09 28.70
N ASP A 826 -55.61 -6.36 28.67
CA ASP A 826 -56.98 -6.87 28.61
C ASP A 826 -57.64 -6.80 27.20
N GLY A 827 -58.34 -7.84 26.72
CA GLY A 827 -58.66 -9.14 27.34
C GLY A 827 -59.09 -10.23 26.33
N ASP A 828 -59.41 -11.42 26.85
CA ASP A 828 -59.84 -12.62 26.08
C ASP A 828 -61.15 -12.38 25.31
N HIS A 829 -61.28 -12.97 24.11
CA HIS A 829 -62.51 -13.73 23.80
C HIS A 829 -62.33 -14.78 22.69
N ARG A 830 -62.53 -16.05 23.05
CA ARG A 830 -62.66 -17.21 22.15
C ARG A 830 -63.94 -17.16 21.31
N GLN A 831 -63.89 -17.72 20.09
CA GLN A 831 -64.76 -18.80 19.52
C GLN A 831 -64.74 -18.75 17.97
N ARG A 832 -64.99 -19.80 17.16
CA ARG A 832 -65.01 -21.28 17.18
C ARG A 832 -65.78 -21.66 15.88
N ARG A 833 -65.60 -22.89 15.36
CA ARG A 833 -66.40 -23.56 14.28
C ARG A 833 -66.09 -23.14 12.83
N ARG A 834 -66.24 -24.00 11.80
CA ARG A 834 -66.36 -25.50 11.70
C ARG A 834 -66.27 -25.90 10.20
N ARG A 835 -65.68 -27.08 9.90
CA ARG A 835 -66.01 -28.03 8.79
C ARG A 835 -66.04 -27.47 7.33
N ARG A 836 -65.55 -28.18 6.32
CA ARG A 836 -65.98 -29.53 5.90
C ARG A 836 -64.89 -30.23 5.06
N CYS A 837 -65.00 -31.54 4.91
CA CYS A 837 -64.23 -32.37 3.96
C CYS A 837 -64.95 -32.49 2.61
N ASP A 838 -64.28 -33.06 1.61
CA ASP A 838 -64.73 -34.03 0.57
C ASP A 838 -63.71 -33.97 -0.61
N HIS A 839 -63.09 -35.10 -1.04
CA HIS A 839 -63.47 -35.97 -2.19
C HIS A 839 -63.53 -35.23 -3.56
N ASP A 840 -63.03 -35.75 -4.69
CA ASP A 840 -62.55 -37.12 -5.04
C ASP A 840 -61.68 -37.14 -6.34
N ALA A 841 -61.06 -38.29 -6.67
CA ALA A 841 -60.45 -38.72 -7.97
C ALA A 841 -59.35 -37.82 -8.62
N GLY A 842 -58.41 -38.23 -9.48
CA GLY A 842 -58.09 -39.43 -10.31
C GLY A 842 -57.25 -38.91 -11.52
N LEU A 843 -56.58 -39.65 -12.42
CA LEU A 843 -56.31 -41.08 -12.67
C LEU A 843 -55.22 -41.19 -13.80
N TYR A 844 -54.47 -42.31 -13.91
CA TYR A 844 -53.43 -42.64 -14.94
C TYR A 844 -52.13 -41.77 -14.94
N GLY A 845 -50.93 -42.22 -15.33
CA GLY A 845 -50.34 -43.54 -15.71
C GLY A 845 -48.79 -43.37 -15.77
N GLU A 846 -47.93 -44.36 -15.46
CA GLU A 846 -47.39 -45.43 -16.35
C GLU A 846 -46.93 -44.94 -17.74
N ARG A 847 -45.78 -45.33 -18.35
CA ARG A 847 -44.58 -46.19 -18.04
C ARG A 847 -43.51 -45.91 -19.14
N ASP A 848 -42.24 -46.37 -19.25
CA ASP A 848 -41.23 -47.27 -18.60
C ASP A 848 -39.88 -46.46 -18.55
N GLU A 849 -38.67 -46.81 -18.05
CA GLU A 849 -37.92 -48.01 -17.57
C GLU A 849 -36.94 -48.70 -18.60
N ASP A 850 -35.81 -49.29 -18.11
CA ASP A 850 -34.61 -49.95 -18.74
C ASP A 850 -33.59 -49.11 -19.60
N GLU A 851 -32.24 -49.22 -19.59
CA GLU A 851 -31.13 -49.98 -18.93
C GLU A 851 -30.17 -50.73 -19.94
N CYS A 852 -28.94 -51.10 -19.49
CA CYS A 852 -27.88 -51.90 -20.17
C CYS A 852 -27.02 -51.21 -21.29
N ASP A 853 -25.71 -51.51 -21.49
CA ASP A 853 -24.76 -52.35 -20.73
C ASP A 853 -23.27 -51.92 -20.88
N ALA A 854 -22.38 -52.64 -20.18
CA ALA A 854 -20.98 -52.36 -19.83
C ALA A 854 -19.88 -52.62 -20.90
N GLY A 855 -18.62 -52.35 -20.50
CA GLY A 855 -17.38 -52.76 -21.18
C GLY A 855 -16.10 -52.44 -20.37
N GLU A 856 -15.42 -53.46 -19.84
CA GLU A 856 -14.08 -53.35 -19.22
C GLU A 856 -12.96 -53.27 -20.32
N ASP A 857 -11.64 -53.14 -20.11
CA ASP A 857 -10.78 -53.79 -19.11
C ASP A 857 -9.34 -53.19 -19.03
N ARG A 858 -8.81 -53.06 -17.78
CA ARG A 858 -7.50 -53.58 -17.23
C ARG A 858 -6.14 -53.34 -17.97
N VAL A 859 -4.95 -53.41 -17.34
CA VAL A 859 -4.52 -53.90 -15.99
C VAL A 859 -3.24 -53.22 -15.43
N HIS A 860 -2.95 -53.48 -14.14
CA HIS A 860 -1.79 -53.16 -13.23
C HIS A 860 -0.36 -52.95 -13.80
N ALA A 861 0.65 -52.47 -13.04
CA ALA A 861 0.85 -52.26 -11.58
C ALA A 861 1.67 -50.95 -11.33
N ASP A 862 2.29 -50.57 -10.20
CA ASP A 862 2.60 -51.12 -8.85
C ASP A 862 3.03 -49.88 -7.95
N ARG A 863 3.32 -49.85 -6.63
CA ARG A 863 3.37 -50.83 -5.50
C ARG A 863 3.27 -50.10 -4.12
N GLU A 864 3.00 -50.86 -3.06
CA GLU A 864 3.42 -50.81 -1.62
C GLU A 864 4.52 -49.79 -1.16
N ARG A 865 4.66 -49.33 0.11
CA ARG A 865 4.02 -49.53 1.45
C ARG A 865 4.57 -48.42 2.41
N ALA A 866 4.18 -48.21 3.69
CA ALA A 866 2.89 -48.22 4.42
C ALA A 866 3.13 -48.03 5.96
N VAL A 867 2.12 -47.55 6.73
CA VAL A 867 1.85 -47.86 8.19
C VAL A 867 2.79 -47.23 9.26
N CYS A 868 2.37 -46.76 10.46
CA CYS A 868 1.05 -46.64 11.12
C CYS A 868 1.00 -45.52 12.20
N GLY A 869 -0.21 -45.19 12.69
CA GLY A 869 -0.44 -44.43 13.94
C GLY A 869 -1.92 -44.13 14.22
N ARG A 870 -2.67 -45.05 14.86
CA ARG A 870 -4.12 -44.88 15.14
C ARG A 870 -4.43 -44.79 16.64
N SER A 871 -5.35 -43.89 17.01
CA SER A 871 -6.29 -44.00 18.17
C SER A 871 -7.24 -42.78 18.16
N LEU A 872 -8.57 -42.85 18.37
CA LEU A 872 -9.53 -43.97 18.39
C LEU A 872 -10.93 -43.42 18.02
N HIS A 873 -11.87 -44.28 17.59
CA HIS A 873 -13.24 -43.88 17.22
C HIS A 873 -14.10 -43.44 18.41
N ARG A 874 -15.07 -42.55 18.13
CA ARG A 874 -16.44 -42.78 18.61
C ARG A 874 -17.50 -42.27 17.62
N GLU A 875 -18.23 -43.19 17.00
CA GLU A 875 -19.33 -42.87 16.08
C GLU A 875 -20.66 -42.70 16.83
N ARG A 876 -21.51 -41.79 16.33
CA ARG A 876 -22.96 -42.03 16.18
C ARG A 876 -23.42 -41.43 14.84
N ARG A 877 -24.26 -42.18 14.10
CA ARG A 877 -24.78 -41.83 12.76
C ARG A 877 -26.26 -41.35 12.83
N PRO A 878 -26.85 -40.82 11.73
CA PRO A 878 -27.69 -39.61 11.82
C PRO A 878 -29.14 -39.75 11.33
N ALA A 879 -29.88 -38.63 11.36
CA ALA A 879 -31.09 -38.33 10.58
C ALA A 879 -31.30 -36.79 10.58
N ALA A 880 -31.87 -36.10 9.58
CA ALA A 880 -32.11 -36.40 8.15
C ALA A 880 -32.39 -35.08 7.36
N GLN A 881 -32.42 -35.15 6.02
CA GLN A 881 -32.69 -34.06 5.04
C GLN A 881 -34.17 -34.07 4.57
N LEU A 882 -34.81 -33.10 3.89
CA LEU A 882 -34.59 -31.72 3.35
C LEU A 882 -36.03 -31.07 3.29
N PRO A 883 -36.47 -30.08 2.47
CA PRO A 883 -35.86 -29.02 1.61
C PRO A 883 -36.04 -27.58 2.22
N HIS A 884 -35.62 -26.41 1.69
CA HIS A 884 -35.31 -25.81 0.36
C HIS A 884 -36.42 -24.92 -0.27
N ASP A 885 -35.99 -23.86 -1.01
CA ASP A 885 -36.69 -22.96 -1.97
C ASP A 885 -37.65 -21.86 -1.41
N GLU A 886 -37.60 -20.56 -1.75
CA GLU A 886 -37.83 -19.77 -3.02
C GLU A 886 -39.32 -19.65 -3.43
N GLU A 887 -39.92 -18.59 -4.03
CA GLU A 887 -39.59 -17.22 -4.55
C GLU A 887 -40.66 -16.20 -3.99
N ARG A 888 -40.59 -14.86 -3.93
CA ARG A 888 -40.31 -13.71 -4.86
C ARG A 888 -41.57 -13.11 -5.56
N LEU A 889 -41.52 -11.80 -5.91
CA LEU A 889 -42.47 -10.99 -6.74
C LEU A 889 -43.83 -10.58 -6.08
N ASP A 890 -44.51 -9.45 -6.39
CA ASP A 890 -44.15 -8.30 -7.27
C ASP A 890 -44.79 -6.91 -6.93
N VAL A 891 -44.54 -5.91 -7.81
CA VAL A 891 -44.83 -4.45 -7.75
C VAL A 891 -46.29 -4.00 -7.54
N GLY A 892 -46.47 -2.84 -6.90
CA GLY A 892 -47.66 -1.98 -7.05
C GLY A 892 -47.34 -0.48 -6.89
N ALA A 893 -47.53 0.34 -7.94
CA ALA A 893 -47.09 1.75 -7.98
C ALA A 893 -48.24 2.77 -7.93
N ALA A 894 -48.08 3.90 -7.20
CA ALA A 894 -49.05 5.00 -7.23
C ALA A 894 -48.49 6.40 -6.85
N GLY A 895 -48.64 7.36 -7.78
CA GLY A 895 -49.06 8.74 -7.49
C GLY A 895 -48.09 9.73 -6.82
N ARG A 896 -47.47 10.62 -7.62
CA ARG A 896 -46.95 11.91 -7.11
C ARG A 896 -48.10 12.73 -6.49
N ARG A 897 -47.87 13.35 -5.32
CA ARG A 897 -48.78 14.34 -4.71
C ARG A 897 -48.05 15.68 -4.49
N PRO A 898 -48.73 16.83 -4.58
CA PRO A 898 -48.10 18.16 -4.48
C PRO A 898 -47.60 18.46 -3.06
N GLN A 899 -46.61 19.35 -2.96
CA GLN A 899 -46.04 19.80 -1.69
C GLN A 899 -47.13 20.40 -0.77
N ARG A 900 -47.41 19.73 0.35
CA ARG A 900 -48.14 20.36 1.47
C ARG A 900 -47.22 21.38 2.15
N ARG A 901 -47.72 22.60 2.36
CA ARG A 901 -47.05 23.58 3.24
C ARG A 901 -46.84 22.96 4.62
N GLN A 902 -45.60 22.84 5.05
CA GLN A 902 -45.27 22.29 6.36
C GLN A 902 -45.71 23.28 7.46
N ARG A 903 -46.38 22.76 8.49
CA ARG A 903 -46.70 23.50 9.72
C ARG A 903 -45.93 22.89 10.86
N ALA A 904 -45.31 23.72 11.69
CA ALA A 904 -44.76 23.31 12.95
C ALA A 904 -45.87 23.24 14.03
N GLN A 905 -45.70 22.34 15.00
CA GLN A 905 -46.62 22.13 16.11
C GLN A 905 -45.87 21.76 17.38
N VAL A 906 -46.31 22.30 18.53
CA VAL A 906 -45.72 22.03 19.85
C VAL A 906 -46.83 21.99 20.91
N LEU A 907 -46.76 21.00 21.81
CA LEU A 907 -47.56 20.96 23.04
C LEU A 907 -46.72 21.53 24.19
N VAL A 908 -47.28 22.48 24.95
CA VAL A 908 -46.65 23.08 26.12
C VAL A 908 -47.46 22.73 27.36
N HIS A 909 -46.82 22.14 28.38
CA HIS A 909 -47.41 21.91 29.70
C HIS A 909 -47.11 23.08 30.64
N VAL A 910 -48.09 23.49 31.44
CA VAL A 910 -48.00 24.62 32.38
C VAL A 910 -48.58 24.19 33.72
N ARG A 911 -47.91 24.52 34.84
CA ARG A 911 -48.36 24.10 36.18
C ARG A 911 -49.60 24.82 36.71
N GLU A 912 -49.86 26.05 36.24
CA GLU A 912 -51.04 26.85 36.63
C GLU A 912 -51.26 27.93 35.56
N VAL A 913 -52.51 28.17 35.14
CA VAL A 913 -52.87 29.26 34.20
C VAL A 913 -53.64 30.33 34.97
N ARG A 914 -52.96 31.42 35.35
CA ARG A 914 -53.57 32.57 36.04
C ARG A 914 -54.18 33.56 35.03
N PRO A 915 -55.34 34.18 35.34
CA PRO A 915 -56.00 35.11 34.44
C PRO A 915 -55.35 36.52 34.46
N ALA A 916 -54.15 36.65 33.90
CA ALA A 916 -53.53 37.93 33.55
C ALA A 916 -52.48 37.76 32.43
N VAL A 917 -52.52 38.64 31.44
CA VAL A 917 -51.75 38.59 30.17
C VAL A 917 -50.26 38.29 30.33
N ARG A 918 -49.79 37.20 29.70
CA ARG A 918 -48.40 37.05 29.21
C ARG A 918 -48.36 36.31 27.87
N PHE A 919 -47.82 36.97 26.85
CA PHE A 919 -47.73 36.47 25.47
C PHE A 919 -46.87 35.20 25.34
N ALA A 920 -47.21 34.36 24.36
CA ALA A 920 -46.29 33.36 23.82
C ALA A 920 -45.60 33.90 22.56
N ALA A 921 -44.27 33.80 22.51
CA ALA A 921 -43.48 34.19 21.34
C ALA A 921 -42.71 32.98 20.79
N VAL A 922 -42.77 32.79 19.46
CA VAL A 922 -41.97 31.79 18.76
C VAL A 922 -40.83 32.48 18.05
N HIS A 923 -39.63 32.11 18.45
CA HIS A 923 -38.37 32.48 17.83
C HIS A 923 -37.94 31.37 16.87
N VAL A 924 -37.39 31.74 15.71
CA VAL A 924 -36.72 30.81 14.78
C VAL A 924 -35.20 30.99 14.87
N HIS A 925 -34.44 29.90 14.70
CA HIS A 925 -32.98 29.91 14.68
C HIS A 925 -32.43 29.37 13.34
N ALA A 926 -31.31 29.95 12.91
CA ALA A 926 -30.45 29.53 11.81
C ALA A 926 -28.98 29.76 12.21
N LEU A 927 -28.03 29.66 11.28
CA LEU A 927 -26.59 29.78 11.59
C LEU A 927 -26.17 31.17 12.11
N ARG A 928 -26.87 32.24 11.71
CA ARG A 928 -26.86 33.52 12.45
C ARG A 928 -28.25 34.16 12.50
N GLY A 929 -28.57 34.73 13.66
CA GLY A 929 -29.79 35.52 13.88
C GLY A 929 -30.93 34.76 14.54
N THR A 930 -31.87 35.51 15.11
CA THR A 930 -33.07 34.96 15.76
C THR A 930 -34.24 35.91 15.50
N VAL A 931 -35.08 35.56 14.54
CA VAL A 931 -36.27 36.35 14.19
C VAL A 931 -37.45 35.90 15.04
N THR A 932 -38.28 36.85 15.49
CA THR A 932 -39.31 36.62 16.50
C THR A 932 -40.70 36.93 15.97
N SER A 933 -41.63 35.98 16.11
CA SER A 933 -43.07 36.21 15.95
C SER A 933 -43.72 36.44 17.32
N ARG A 934 -44.76 37.29 17.35
CA ARG A 934 -45.61 37.48 18.54
C ARG A 934 -47.06 37.12 18.18
N GLY A 935 -47.64 36.19 18.93
CA GLY A 935 -49.08 35.91 18.91
C GLY A 935 -49.82 36.92 19.80
N TRP A 936 -51.13 37.06 19.56
CA TRP A 936 -52.00 38.14 20.05
C TRP A 936 -52.14 38.30 21.57
N THR A 937 -52.63 39.48 21.95
CA THR A 937 -53.35 39.76 23.20
C THR A 937 -54.81 39.33 23.06
N GLU A 938 -55.35 38.74 24.12
CA GLU A 938 -56.73 38.21 24.28
C GLU A 938 -57.12 37.01 23.39
#